data_AF-A0A327VN71-F1
#
_entry.id   AF-A0A327VN71-F1
#
_cell.length_a   1.000
_cell.length_b   1.000
_cell.length_c   1.000
_cell.angle_alpha   90.00
_cell.angle_beta   90.00
_cell.angle_gamma   90.00
#
_symmetry.space_group_name_H-M   'P 1'
#
loop_
_entity.id
_entity.type
_entity.pdbx_description
1 polymer ?
#
loop_
_entity_poly.entity_id
_entity_poly.type
_entity_poly.pdbx_seq_one_letter_code
_entity_poly.pdbx_strand_id
1 'polypeptide(L)'
;MNVSDAGPLITSAEPERIAASVPHAVEREYGLRVRLVEAPETTGAPVPALPVVPGLAPRTVAQLAACAGALELNSAPVSVWQHVARAVLRSEVSVATLRALGESWSGVVVVEDSEDSAEEAVLRFADRALHRAVRAAFPLSAADRQAVAHALSEFHVRHAGTTYTTRALPTHAALAGNLEAVLNAPALLATVHWYGLWSALATAYPHGVPAGGTAADVHYLHAQGVRPGSQGEWVASLHHAVLSRGDTERADALAEAAGSLPWRTVWSHWRLPGGTLVPYPATVGVELLRADEEGGRRLAAEWREIAPAPGVADGTHCVYERRRWDARTGLPVDGPVRVTSDWPKPSAGHPFPEVTYALNHRGRWRKPSGGAAADVPRMPEAVREAVRVGRDDTGADLWAFAGYGGHFGVLVDPKAVAELPREAWRDLFLPGPLTTTAAWPFPADIPRTDDEVTRDRLERADAFRPGACRVLEPAALPDRVTHAPARRFLSETGWPCTRVIGGLYTRDLRQHPLTSVPDRPGLFEGLGQLASWTLYLNGESGAVHIDEEGEDGAFLPIASSMPRLLALALLGHLVLSTPLTSTEAEMEALSEAVPSWFAAADPDGPRSPVWEGVFDDLGYAAEDYATLLDELDAS
;
A
#
# COMPACT_ATOMS: atom_id res chain seq x y z
N MET A 1 -10.08 7.57 29.03
CA MET A 1 -9.33 8.36 28.02
C MET A 1 -10.35 9.10 27.20
N ASN A 2 -10.23 10.43 27.09
CA ASN A 2 -11.16 11.20 26.29
C ASN A 2 -10.75 11.08 24.81
N VAL A 3 -11.59 10.41 24.00
CA VAL A 3 -11.31 10.16 22.58
C VAL A 3 -11.19 11.48 21.80
N SER A 4 -11.86 12.54 22.24
CA SER A 4 -11.79 13.87 21.61
C SER A 4 -10.41 14.52 21.69
N ASP A 5 -9.53 14.01 22.56
CA ASP A 5 -8.17 14.51 22.75
C ASP A 5 -7.11 13.64 22.06
N ALA A 6 -7.53 12.68 21.23
CA ALA A 6 -6.61 11.89 20.44
C ALA A 6 -5.91 12.73 19.35
N GLY A 7 -4.64 12.39 19.08
CA GLY A 7 -3.77 13.02 18.09
C GLY A 7 -3.18 14.37 18.50
N PRO A 8 -1.96 14.74 18.10
CA PRO A 8 -1.36 16.05 18.38
C PRO A 8 -2.01 17.24 17.62
N LEU A 9 -2.68 17.00 16.50
CA LEU A 9 -3.21 18.05 15.61
C LEU A 9 -4.72 18.28 15.82
N ILE A 10 -5.17 19.53 15.70
CA ILE A 10 -6.58 19.90 15.85
C ILE A 10 -7.47 19.31 14.75
N THR A 11 -6.96 19.21 13.51
CA THR A 11 -7.64 18.57 12.37
C THR A 11 -7.44 17.05 12.34
N SER A 12 -6.86 16.43 13.37
CA SER A 12 -6.64 14.98 13.35
C SER A 12 -7.97 14.23 13.31
N ALA A 13 -8.06 13.24 12.42
CA ALA A 13 -9.16 12.29 12.34
C ALA A 13 -9.03 11.12 13.34
N GLU A 14 -8.07 11.19 14.26
CA GLU A 14 -7.89 10.16 15.29
C GLU A 14 -9.10 9.91 16.17
N PRO A 15 -9.82 10.95 16.66
CA PRO A 15 -11.01 10.74 17.46
C PRO A 15 -12.06 9.90 16.73
N GLU A 16 -12.39 10.26 15.49
CA GLU A 16 -13.36 9.53 14.68
C GLU A 16 -12.88 8.13 14.35
N ARG A 17 -11.59 7.97 14.01
CA ARG A 17 -11.00 6.65 13.75
C ARG A 17 -11.12 5.76 14.99
N ILE A 18 -10.67 6.22 16.16
CA ILE A 18 -10.71 5.44 17.40
C ILE A 18 -12.14 5.05 17.74
N ALA A 19 -13.08 5.98 17.56
CA ALA A 19 -14.50 5.75 17.77
C ALA A 19 -15.05 4.62 16.88
N ALA A 20 -14.59 4.53 15.63
CA ALA A 20 -15.01 3.51 14.68
C ALA A 20 -14.25 2.18 14.81
N SER A 21 -12.92 2.21 14.96
CA SER A 21 -12.06 1.03 14.83
C SER A 21 -11.92 0.23 16.11
N VAL A 22 -11.96 0.86 17.29
CA VAL A 22 -11.82 0.12 18.56
C VAL A 22 -12.99 -0.84 18.81
N PRO A 23 -14.27 -0.47 18.62
CA PRO A 23 -15.37 -1.41 18.76
C PRO A 23 -15.23 -2.64 17.86
N HIS A 24 -14.88 -2.41 16.59
CA HIS A 24 -14.70 -3.49 15.63
C HIS A 24 -13.52 -4.40 15.99
N ALA A 25 -12.39 -3.82 16.38
CA ALA A 25 -11.21 -4.59 16.79
C ALA A 25 -11.50 -5.47 18.02
N VAL A 26 -12.24 -4.95 19.00
CA VAL A 26 -12.61 -5.68 20.22
C VAL A 26 -13.64 -6.79 19.91
N GLU A 27 -14.60 -6.54 19.02
CA GLU A 27 -15.54 -7.58 18.57
C GLU A 27 -14.81 -8.69 17.82
N ARG A 28 -13.87 -8.35 16.94
CA ARG A 28 -13.07 -9.31 16.17
C ARG A 28 -12.15 -10.16 17.05
N GLU A 29 -11.42 -9.53 17.98
CA GLU A 29 -10.38 -10.22 18.77
C GLU A 29 -10.95 -10.96 19.99
N TYR A 30 -12.03 -10.44 20.58
CA TYR A 30 -12.58 -10.95 21.84
C TYR A 30 -14.04 -11.41 21.75
N GLY A 31 -14.73 -11.20 20.62
CA GLY A 31 -16.16 -11.50 20.49
C GLY A 31 -17.06 -10.55 21.31
N LEU A 32 -16.52 -9.42 21.75
CA LEU A 32 -17.22 -8.48 22.65
C LEU A 32 -17.68 -7.23 21.90
N ARG A 33 -18.99 -6.96 21.96
CA ARG A 33 -19.54 -5.69 21.48
C ARG A 33 -19.34 -4.61 22.54
N VAL A 34 -18.45 -3.67 22.25
CA VAL A 34 -18.21 -2.50 23.11
C VAL A 34 -18.76 -1.23 22.45
N ARG A 35 -19.30 -0.33 23.28
CA ARG A 35 -19.73 1.01 22.85
C ARG A 35 -18.85 2.04 23.55
N LEU A 36 -18.17 2.87 22.77
CA LEU A 36 -17.45 4.02 23.30
C LEU A 36 -18.49 5.09 23.68
N VAL A 37 -18.39 5.64 24.89
CA VAL A 37 -19.25 6.73 25.37
C VAL A 37 -18.38 7.97 25.48
N GLU A 38 -18.72 9.01 24.72
CA GLU A 38 -18.06 10.31 24.84
C GLU A 38 -18.25 10.84 26.27
N ALA A 39 -17.17 11.38 26.86
CA ALA A 39 -17.29 12.05 28.13
C ALA A 39 -18.18 13.29 27.95
N PRO A 40 -19.12 13.57 28.87
CA PRO A 40 -20.14 14.63 28.71
C PRO A 40 -19.62 16.09 28.73
N GLU A 41 -18.34 16.36 28.42
CA GLU A 41 -17.71 17.67 28.67
C GLU A 41 -17.23 18.47 27.45
N THR A 42 -17.40 18.06 26.19
CA THR A 42 -16.76 18.82 25.07
C THR A 42 -17.60 19.10 23.82
N THR A 43 -18.83 18.60 23.70
CA THR A 43 -19.74 19.06 22.63
C THR A 43 -20.47 20.32 23.07
N GLY A 44 -19.98 21.48 22.65
CA GLY A 44 -20.69 22.76 22.82
C GLY A 44 -19.99 23.81 23.69
N ALA A 45 -18.65 23.82 23.74
CA ALA A 45 -17.92 24.96 24.30
C ALA A 45 -18.49 26.26 23.67
N PRO A 46 -18.96 27.22 24.48
CA PRO A 46 -19.60 28.42 23.96
C PRO A 46 -18.62 29.18 23.08
N VAL A 47 -19.11 29.73 21.96
CA VAL A 47 -18.30 30.58 21.08
C VAL A 47 -17.74 31.73 21.92
N PRO A 48 -16.41 31.83 22.09
CA PRO A 48 -15.84 32.86 22.92
C PRO A 48 -16.06 34.23 22.27
N ALA A 49 -16.48 35.21 23.06
CA ALA A 49 -16.55 36.59 22.59
C ALA A 49 -15.16 37.09 22.21
N LEU A 50 -15.06 37.88 21.13
CA LEU A 50 -13.81 38.53 20.77
C LEU A 50 -13.45 39.58 21.82
N PRO A 51 -12.18 39.65 22.25
CA PRO A 51 -11.75 40.67 23.19
C PRO A 51 -11.69 42.05 22.51
N VAL A 52 -11.87 43.11 23.31
CA VAL A 52 -11.66 44.48 22.84
C VAL A 52 -10.19 44.85 23.06
N VAL A 53 -9.41 44.96 21.99
CA VAL A 53 -8.00 45.36 22.05
C VAL A 53 -7.87 46.83 21.64
N PRO A 54 -7.35 47.71 22.51
CA PRO A 54 -7.13 49.11 22.17
C PRO A 54 -6.26 49.27 20.92
N GLY A 55 -6.70 50.11 19.98
CA GLY A 55 -5.96 50.40 18.75
C GLY A 55 -6.14 49.41 17.60
N LEU A 56 -6.90 48.31 17.78
CA LEU A 56 -7.25 47.39 16.71
C LEU A 56 -8.72 47.50 16.31
N ALA A 57 -8.99 47.51 15.01
CA ALA A 57 -10.36 47.43 14.51
C ALA A 57 -10.96 46.04 14.82
N PRO A 58 -12.28 45.94 15.11
CA PRO A 58 -12.92 44.65 15.41
C PRO A 58 -12.70 43.58 14.33
N ARG A 59 -12.66 43.98 13.06
CA ARG A 59 -12.35 43.10 11.94
C ARG A 59 -10.94 42.53 12.01
N THR A 60 -9.96 43.34 12.39
CA THR A 60 -8.56 42.90 12.56
C THR A 60 -8.45 41.93 13.72
N VAL A 61 -9.14 42.19 14.83
CA VAL A 61 -9.20 41.25 15.97
C VAL A 61 -9.79 39.92 15.55
N ALA A 62 -10.89 39.92 14.78
CA ALA A 62 -11.50 38.69 14.25
C ALA A 62 -10.55 37.92 13.31
N GLN A 63 -9.79 38.62 12.47
CA GLN A 63 -8.79 37.98 11.60
C GLN A 63 -7.61 37.41 12.38
N LEU A 64 -7.12 38.09 13.42
CA LEU A 64 -6.08 37.57 14.30
C LEU A 64 -6.54 36.36 15.11
N ALA A 65 -7.79 36.38 15.57
CA ALA A 65 -8.45 35.23 16.19
C ALA A 65 -8.58 34.05 15.22
N ALA A 66 -8.95 34.31 13.96
CA ALA A 66 -8.95 33.29 12.90
C ALA A 66 -7.56 32.69 12.67
N CYS A 67 -6.51 33.52 12.69
CA CYS A 67 -5.12 33.06 12.58
C CYS A 67 -4.69 32.20 13.77
N ALA A 68 -5.13 32.52 14.99
CA ALA A 68 -4.88 31.70 16.17
C ALA A 68 -5.62 30.36 16.07
N GLY A 69 -6.90 30.38 15.72
CA GLY A 69 -7.72 29.18 15.53
C GLY A 69 -7.26 28.29 14.39
N ALA A 70 -6.56 28.85 13.39
CA ALA A 70 -5.98 28.08 12.29
C ALA A 70 -4.71 27.32 12.69
N LEU A 71 -4.15 27.52 13.88
CA LEU A 71 -2.97 26.79 14.29
C LEU A 71 -3.30 25.32 14.54
N GLU A 72 -2.47 24.39 14.05
CA GLU A 72 -2.79 22.96 14.15
C GLU A 72 -2.37 22.32 15.47
N LEU A 73 -1.41 22.90 16.18
CA LEU A 73 -0.97 22.41 17.49
C LEU A 73 -1.66 23.18 18.61
N ASN A 74 -1.87 22.51 19.76
CA ASN A 74 -2.47 23.17 20.93
C ASN A 74 -1.59 24.30 21.49
N SER A 75 -0.28 24.20 21.27
CA SER A 75 0.69 25.24 21.55
C SER A 75 1.50 25.55 20.29
N ALA A 76 1.81 26.83 20.06
CA ALA A 76 2.64 27.28 18.96
C ALA A 76 3.44 28.51 19.40
N PRO A 77 4.67 28.69 18.89
CA PRO A 77 5.38 29.94 19.10
C PRO A 77 4.59 31.14 18.57
N VAL A 78 4.62 32.27 19.29
CA VAL A 78 3.96 33.51 18.85
C VAL A 78 4.56 34.02 17.53
N SER A 79 5.82 33.70 17.24
CA SER A 79 6.47 33.94 15.94
C SER A 79 5.75 33.23 14.79
N VAL A 80 5.25 32.01 15.01
CA VAL A 80 4.44 31.28 14.04
C VAL A 80 3.08 31.96 13.87
N TRP A 81 2.41 32.35 14.97
CA TRP A 81 1.15 33.07 14.89
C TRP A 81 1.30 34.41 14.14
N GLN A 82 2.40 35.12 14.38
CA GLN A 82 2.77 36.33 13.65
C GLN A 82 2.92 36.08 12.16
N HIS A 83 3.60 35.00 11.78
CA HIS A 83 3.82 34.65 10.38
C HIS A 83 2.51 34.31 9.66
N VAL A 84 1.63 33.56 10.32
CA VAL A 84 0.26 33.27 9.84
C VAL A 84 -0.55 34.56 9.72
N ALA A 85 -0.50 35.43 10.73
CA ALA A 85 -1.20 36.71 10.73
C ALA A 85 -0.73 37.63 9.58
N ARG A 86 0.58 37.69 9.34
CA ARG A 86 1.16 38.44 8.22
C ARG A 86 0.67 37.92 6.87
N ALA A 87 0.57 36.61 6.70
CA ALA A 87 0.07 36.01 5.46
C ALA A 87 -1.40 36.38 5.18
N VAL A 88 -2.24 36.39 6.21
CA VAL A 88 -3.68 36.70 6.10
C VAL A 88 -3.95 38.20 5.98
N LEU A 89 -3.34 39.01 6.84
CA LEU A 89 -3.56 40.47 6.89
C LEU A 89 -2.81 41.22 5.79
N ARG A 90 -1.78 40.60 5.20
CA ARG A 90 -0.86 41.21 4.21
C ARG A 90 -0.20 42.48 4.72
N SER A 91 -0.01 42.55 6.04
CA SER A 91 0.62 43.65 6.75
C SER A 91 1.46 43.12 7.90
N GLU A 92 2.43 43.91 8.37
CA GLU A 92 3.19 43.56 9.56
C GLU A 92 2.30 43.60 10.81
N VAL A 93 2.49 42.62 11.69
CA VAL A 93 1.87 42.56 13.02
C VAL A 93 2.99 42.37 14.03
N SER A 94 3.03 43.17 15.09
CA SER A 94 4.08 43.05 16.10
C SER A 94 3.78 41.92 17.09
N VAL A 95 4.82 41.27 17.61
CA VAL A 95 4.70 40.27 18.69
C VAL A 95 4.01 40.88 19.92
N ALA A 96 4.28 42.15 20.24
CA ALA A 96 3.63 42.86 21.35
C ALA A 96 2.11 42.97 21.16
N THR A 97 1.65 43.22 19.93
CA THR A 97 0.22 43.26 19.59
C THR A 97 -0.43 41.88 19.80
N LEU A 98 0.24 40.81 19.40
CA LEU A 98 -0.26 39.44 19.57
C LEU A 98 -0.29 39.02 21.04
N ARG A 99 0.74 39.38 21.83
CA ARG A 99 0.75 39.15 23.28
C ARG A 99 -0.41 39.88 23.97
N ALA A 100 -0.59 41.18 23.69
CA ALA A 100 -1.70 41.96 24.24
C ALA A 100 -3.08 41.39 23.86
N LEU A 101 -3.24 40.88 22.64
CA LEU A 101 -4.45 40.17 22.23
C LEU A 101 -4.65 38.89 23.05
N GLY A 102 -3.62 38.06 23.21
CA GLY A 102 -3.69 36.84 24.00
C GLY A 102 -4.02 37.09 25.47
N GLU A 103 -3.40 38.10 26.08
CA GLU A 103 -3.69 38.55 27.45
C GLU A 103 -5.14 39.03 27.60
N SER A 104 -5.64 39.80 26.62
CA SER A 104 -7.03 40.26 26.60
C SER A 104 -8.05 39.13 26.40
N TRP A 105 -7.61 37.99 25.85
CA TRP A 105 -8.41 36.80 25.64
C TRP A 105 -8.19 35.72 26.71
N SER A 106 -7.91 36.18 27.93
CA SER A 106 -7.75 35.32 29.12
C SER A 106 -8.94 34.37 29.30
N GLY A 107 -8.62 33.10 29.56
CA GLY A 107 -9.60 32.01 29.65
C GLY A 107 -9.82 31.24 28.33
N VAL A 108 -9.37 31.76 27.19
CA VAL A 108 -9.37 31.03 25.91
C VAL A 108 -7.96 30.61 25.52
N VAL A 109 -7.03 31.58 25.56
CA VAL A 109 -5.61 31.34 25.31
C VAL A 109 -4.76 31.82 26.47
N VAL A 110 -3.58 31.23 26.58
CA VAL A 110 -2.52 31.58 27.50
C VAL A 110 -1.29 31.91 26.66
N VAL A 111 -0.65 33.03 26.96
CA VAL A 111 0.61 33.43 26.32
C VAL A 111 1.68 33.50 27.40
N GLU A 112 2.68 32.63 27.30
CA GLU A 112 3.76 32.48 28.27
C GLU A 112 5.11 32.60 27.55
N ASP A 113 6.15 33.00 28.26
CA ASP A 113 7.52 32.92 27.73
C ASP A 113 7.94 31.44 27.63
N SER A 114 8.65 31.09 26.57
CA SER A 114 9.08 29.72 26.31
C SER A 114 10.13 29.28 27.33
N GLU A 115 9.97 28.08 27.89
CA GLU A 115 10.98 27.47 28.74
C GLU A 115 12.28 27.18 27.96
N ASP A 116 12.15 26.93 26.66
CA ASP A 116 13.28 26.57 25.77
C ASP A 116 14.01 27.78 25.20
N SER A 117 13.40 28.97 25.24
CA SER A 117 13.97 30.20 24.69
C SER A 117 13.45 31.43 25.41
N ALA A 118 14.36 32.14 26.09
CA ALA A 118 14.04 33.39 26.79
C ALA A 118 13.54 34.52 25.86
N GLU A 119 13.72 34.39 24.54
CA GLU A 119 13.31 35.40 23.55
C GLU A 119 12.00 35.05 22.83
N GLU A 120 11.43 33.85 23.05
CA GLU A 120 10.24 33.39 22.32
C GLU A 120 9.06 33.19 23.26
N ALA A 121 7.88 33.74 22.93
CA ALA A 121 6.65 33.39 23.63
C ALA A 121 5.93 32.24 22.93
N VAL A 122 5.15 31.48 23.69
CA VAL A 122 4.28 30.42 23.22
C VAL A 122 2.82 30.82 23.46
N LEU A 123 2.00 30.72 22.42
CA LEU A 123 0.55 30.76 22.50
C LEU A 123 0.04 29.34 22.75
N ARG A 124 -0.80 29.15 23.76
CA ARG A 124 -1.46 27.87 24.05
C ARG A 124 -2.95 28.06 24.26
N PHE A 125 -3.78 27.22 23.67
CA PHE A 125 -5.21 27.19 24.01
C PHE A 125 -5.42 26.49 25.36
N ALA A 126 -6.34 27.02 26.17
CA ALA A 126 -6.65 26.48 27.50
C ALA A 126 -7.06 25.01 27.43
N ASP A 127 -7.89 24.67 26.45
CA ASP A 127 -8.21 23.30 26.05
C ASP A 127 -8.49 23.20 24.54
N ARG A 128 -8.60 21.97 24.03
CA ARG A 128 -8.82 21.69 22.61
C ARG A 128 -10.23 21.95 22.12
N ALA A 129 -11.24 21.85 22.99
CA ALA A 129 -12.62 22.13 22.63
C ALA A 129 -12.78 23.63 22.34
N LEU A 130 -12.15 24.49 23.16
CA LEU A 130 -12.05 25.93 22.92
C LEU A 130 -11.29 26.25 21.64
N HIS A 131 -10.18 25.55 21.36
CA HIS A 131 -9.47 25.73 20.09
C HIS A 131 -10.37 25.42 18.88
N ARG A 132 -11.06 24.28 18.90
CA ARG A 132 -12.03 23.91 17.85
C ARG A 132 -13.17 24.93 17.74
N ALA A 133 -13.69 25.42 18.87
CA ALA A 133 -14.75 26.44 18.88
C ALA A 133 -14.29 27.76 18.25
N VAL A 134 -13.06 28.21 18.55
CA VAL A 134 -12.46 29.40 17.91
C VAL A 134 -12.29 29.20 16.41
N ARG A 135 -11.76 28.05 15.99
CA ARG A 135 -11.60 27.72 14.56
C ARG A 135 -12.94 27.71 13.82
N ALA A 136 -13.99 27.16 14.43
CA ALA A 136 -15.32 27.11 13.85
C ALA A 136 -15.99 28.49 13.78
N ALA A 137 -15.80 29.32 14.80
CA ALA A 137 -16.37 30.67 14.86
C ALA A 137 -15.67 31.66 13.92
N PHE A 138 -14.37 31.48 13.68
CA PHE A 138 -13.55 32.36 12.87
C PHE A 138 -12.77 31.59 11.80
N PRO A 139 -13.44 31.01 10.79
CA PRO A 139 -12.77 30.22 9.77
C PRO A 139 -11.97 31.11 8.82
N LEU A 140 -10.79 30.62 8.39
CA LEU A 140 -10.04 31.23 7.29
C LEU A 140 -10.75 31.00 5.95
N SER A 141 -10.68 31.98 5.06
CA SER A 141 -11.12 31.81 3.67
C SER A 141 -10.20 30.85 2.91
N ALA A 142 -10.63 30.32 1.76
CA ALA A 142 -9.79 29.45 0.93
C ALA A 142 -8.48 30.15 0.50
N ALA A 143 -8.56 31.43 0.13
CA ALA A 143 -7.39 32.23 -0.24
C ALA A 143 -6.43 32.43 0.95
N ASP A 144 -6.96 32.64 2.15
CA ASP A 144 -6.16 32.79 3.36
C ASP A 144 -5.46 31.47 3.74
N ARG A 145 -6.16 30.33 3.63
CA ARG A 145 -5.55 29.00 3.85
C ARG A 145 -4.38 28.76 2.90
N GLN A 146 -4.54 29.10 1.62
CA GLN A 146 -3.46 28.99 0.64
C GLN A 146 -2.27 29.90 0.97
N ALA A 147 -2.54 31.14 1.36
CA ALA A 147 -1.50 32.08 1.78
C ALA A 147 -0.72 31.57 3.02
N VAL A 148 -1.42 31.01 4.00
CA VAL A 148 -0.82 30.43 5.21
C VAL A 148 0.04 29.22 4.88
N ALA A 149 -0.47 28.27 4.08
CA ALA A 149 0.30 27.08 3.68
C ALA A 149 1.58 27.46 2.94
N HIS A 150 1.51 28.41 2.01
CA HIS A 150 2.68 28.92 1.29
C HIS A 150 3.66 29.60 2.26
N ALA A 151 3.18 30.50 3.11
CA ALA A 151 4.04 31.20 4.07
C ALA A 151 4.77 30.24 5.01
N LEU A 152 4.09 29.20 5.52
CA LEU A 152 4.71 28.20 6.40
C LEU A 152 5.73 27.32 5.68
N SER A 153 5.55 27.05 4.37
CA SER A 153 6.53 26.31 3.57
C SER A 153 7.87 27.06 3.43
N GLU A 154 7.82 28.40 3.29
CA GLU A 154 9.02 29.24 3.25
C GLU A 154 9.64 29.45 4.64
N PHE A 155 8.79 29.52 5.67
CA PHE A 155 9.21 29.71 7.07
C PHE A 155 10.09 28.55 7.57
N HIS A 156 9.77 27.33 7.13
CA HIS A 156 10.47 26.11 7.47
C HIS A 156 11.99 26.17 7.19
N VAL A 157 12.41 26.97 6.21
CA VAL A 157 13.81 27.05 5.78
C VAL A 157 14.69 27.86 6.76
N ARG A 158 14.13 28.58 7.76
CA ARG A 158 14.88 29.69 8.41
C ARG A 158 14.82 29.89 9.94
N HIS A 159 13.93 29.29 10.76
CA HIS A 159 13.71 29.80 12.15
C HIS A 159 13.22 28.80 13.23
N ALA A 160 13.20 29.26 14.51
CA ALA A 160 12.80 28.53 15.74
C ALA A 160 11.44 27.79 15.71
N GLY A 161 10.51 28.14 14.82
CA GLY A 161 9.25 27.39 14.65
C GLY A 161 9.37 26.11 13.80
N THR A 162 10.56 25.54 13.63
CA THR A 162 10.79 24.27 12.92
C THR A 162 9.91 23.14 13.47
N THR A 163 9.78 23.02 14.80
CA THR A 163 8.94 21.97 15.41
C THR A 163 7.47 22.10 15.03
N TYR A 164 6.94 23.33 14.96
CA TYR A 164 5.58 23.56 14.52
C TYR A 164 5.42 23.24 13.03
N THR A 165 6.28 23.82 12.18
CA THR A 165 6.16 23.68 10.72
C THR A 165 6.30 22.24 10.27
N THR A 166 7.29 21.50 10.78
CA THR A 166 7.48 20.08 10.45
C THR A 166 6.24 19.23 10.76
N ARG A 167 5.49 19.54 11.82
CA ARG A 167 4.29 18.78 12.23
C ARG A 167 3.00 19.26 11.56
N ALA A 168 2.85 20.56 11.35
CA ALA A 168 1.60 21.19 10.93
C ALA A 168 1.52 21.52 9.43
N LEU A 169 2.67 21.70 8.75
CA LEU A 169 2.71 22.10 7.34
C LEU A 169 1.91 21.15 6.43
N PRO A 170 2.02 19.81 6.55
CA PRO A 170 1.22 18.91 5.73
C PRO A 170 -0.29 19.16 5.85
N THR A 171 -0.79 19.39 7.07
CA THR A 171 -2.22 19.64 7.31
C THR A 171 -2.66 20.98 6.75
N HIS A 172 -1.85 22.03 6.90
CA HIS A 172 -2.11 23.31 6.23
C HIS A 172 -2.16 23.17 4.71
N ALA A 173 -1.23 22.40 4.13
CA ALA A 173 -1.23 22.11 2.70
C ALA A 173 -2.49 21.32 2.28
N ALA A 174 -2.93 20.34 3.05
CA ALA A 174 -4.16 19.59 2.80
C ALA A 174 -5.41 20.50 2.86
N LEU A 175 -5.55 21.32 3.89
CA LEU A 175 -6.64 22.29 4.05
C LEU A 175 -6.67 23.37 2.96
N ALA A 176 -5.52 23.62 2.32
CA ALA A 176 -5.37 24.51 1.18
C ALA A 176 -5.50 23.81 -0.19
N GLY A 177 -5.70 22.48 -0.23
CA GLY A 177 -5.78 21.71 -1.48
C GLY A 177 -4.44 21.57 -2.21
N ASN A 178 -3.31 21.69 -1.49
CA ASN A 178 -1.95 21.71 -2.05
C ASN A 178 -1.02 20.66 -1.40
N LEU A 179 -1.57 19.59 -0.82
CA LEU A 179 -0.77 18.53 -0.19
C LEU A 179 0.22 17.89 -1.18
N GLU A 180 -0.20 17.70 -2.43
CA GLU A 180 0.65 17.12 -3.48
C GLU A 180 1.94 17.92 -3.72
N ALA A 181 1.93 19.24 -3.59
CA ALA A 181 3.17 20.03 -3.72
C ALA A 181 4.16 19.72 -2.60
N VAL A 182 3.68 19.44 -1.38
CA VAL A 182 4.53 19.02 -0.25
C VAL A 182 5.05 17.61 -0.48
N LEU A 183 4.19 16.68 -0.90
CA LEU A 183 4.57 15.30 -1.18
C LEU A 183 5.59 15.22 -2.32
N ASN A 184 5.49 16.10 -3.32
CA ASN A 184 6.34 16.16 -4.51
C ASN A 184 7.62 16.98 -4.37
N ALA A 185 7.87 17.60 -3.22
CA ALA A 185 9.09 18.34 -2.94
C ALA A 185 10.00 17.53 -2.00
N PRO A 186 11.08 16.87 -2.47
CA PRO A 186 11.95 16.04 -1.63
C PRO A 186 12.49 16.77 -0.39
N ALA A 187 12.83 18.05 -0.53
CA ALA A 187 13.30 18.89 0.57
C ALA A 187 12.24 19.09 1.68
N LEU A 188 10.97 19.26 1.32
CA LEU A 188 9.89 19.36 2.30
C LEU A 188 9.55 17.99 2.87
N LEU A 189 9.50 16.97 2.01
CA LEU A 189 9.16 15.60 2.42
C LEU A 189 10.18 15.03 3.42
N ALA A 190 11.47 15.36 3.26
CA ALA A 190 12.53 14.96 4.17
C ALA A 190 12.39 15.54 5.59
N THR A 191 11.69 16.66 5.74
CA THR A 191 11.65 17.41 7.01
C THR A 191 10.32 17.33 7.72
N VAL A 192 9.21 17.13 7.00
CA VAL A 192 7.89 16.99 7.61
C VAL A 192 7.79 15.70 8.42
N HIS A 193 7.12 15.81 9.56
CA HIS A 193 6.93 14.70 10.49
C HIS A 193 5.86 13.74 9.94
N TRP A 194 6.14 12.43 9.99
CA TRP A 194 5.26 11.36 9.50
C TRP A 194 3.82 11.49 9.98
N TYR A 195 3.61 11.84 11.26
CA TYR A 195 2.26 12.00 11.82
C TYR A 195 1.44 13.10 11.11
N GLY A 196 2.11 14.22 10.80
CA GLY A 196 1.50 15.33 10.09
C GLY A 196 1.04 14.92 8.71
N LEU A 197 1.86 14.13 8.01
CA LEU A 197 1.49 13.55 6.71
C LEU A 197 0.27 12.63 6.80
N TRP A 198 0.20 11.74 7.79
CA TRP A 198 -0.96 10.84 7.95
C TRP A 198 -2.26 11.60 8.19
N SER A 199 -2.21 12.63 9.06
CA SER A 199 -3.37 13.48 9.32
C SER A 199 -3.76 14.30 8.09
N ALA A 200 -2.78 14.78 7.34
CA ALA A 200 -2.98 15.52 6.10
C ALA A 200 -3.62 14.66 5.01
N LEU A 201 -3.24 13.38 4.89
CA LEU A 201 -3.88 12.46 3.95
C LEU A 201 -5.37 12.28 4.26
N ALA A 202 -5.73 12.05 5.53
CA ALA A 202 -7.14 11.95 5.93
C ALA A 202 -7.95 13.22 5.60
N THR A 203 -7.31 14.39 5.70
CA THR A 203 -7.92 15.68 5.36
C THR A 203 -8.06 15.89 3.85
N ALA A 204 -7.01 15.56 3.07
CA ALA A 204 -6.97 15.78 1.63
C ALA A 204 -7.78 14.74 0.84
N TYR A 205 -7.92 13.53 1.39
CA TYR A 205 -8.50 12.36 0.74
C TYR A 205 -9.62 11.74 1.59
N PRO A 206 -10.75 12.45 1.77
CA PRO A 206 -11.87 11.94 2.58
C PRO A 206 -12.55 10.70 1.99
N HIS A 207 -12.32 10.40 0.71
CA HIS A 207 -12.83 9.22 0.00
C HIS A 207 -11.73 8.19 -0.30
N GLY A 208 -10.63 8.26 0.46
CA GLY A 208 -9.51 7.35 0.32
C GLY A 208 -8.38 7.88 -0.55
N VAL A 209 -7.17 7.46 -0.21
CA VAL A 209 -5.93 7.87 -0.88
C VAL A 209 -5.85 7.21 -2.26
N PRO A 210 -5.63 7.97 -3.36
CA PRO A 210 -5.44 7.41 -4.69
C PRO A 210 -4.32 6.37 -4.71
N ALA A 211 -4.50 5.29 -5.46
CA ALA A 211 -3.48 4.26 -5.63
C ALA A 211 -2.24 4.82 -6.36
N GLY A 212 -1.07 4.32 -5.99
CA GLY A 212 0.22 4.78 -6.50
C GLY A 212 0.66 6.17 -6.00
N GLY A 213 1.93 6.48 -6.26
CA GLY A 213 2.54 7.75 -5.87
C GLY A 213 2.82 7.88 -4.36
N THR A 214 3.33 9.05 -3.96
CA THR A 214 3.83 9.28 -2.59
C THR A 214 2.72 9.31 -1.54
N ALA A 215 1.51 9.73 -1.89
CA ALA A 215 0.37 9.69 -0.97
C ALA A 215 0.05 8.23 -0.56
N ALA A 216 -0.01 7.32 -1.55
CA ALA A 216 -0.17 5.89 -1.31
C ALA A 216 1.00 5.31 -0.51
N ASP A 217 2.25 5.65 -0.86
CA ASP A 217 3.45 5.20 -0.12
C ASP A 217 3.32 5.54 1.38
N VAL A 218 2.97 6.79 1.70
CA VAL A 218 2.79 7.26 3.08
C VAL A 218 1.64 6.52 3.79
N HIS A 219 0.50 6.32 3.10
CA HIS A 219 -0.63 5.56 3.63
C HIS A 219 -0.24 4.11 3.95
N TYR A 220 0.42 3.43 3.02
CA TYR A 220 0.73 2.02 3.20
C TYR A 220 1.88 1.77 4.17
N LEU A 221 2.86 2.68 4.27
CA LEU A 221 3.81 2.64 5.38
C LEU A 221 3.08 2.74 6.73
N HIS A 222 2.05 3.58 6.83
CA HIS A 222 1.22 3.66 8.03
C HIS A 222 0.47 2.35 8.30
N ALA A 223 -0.19 1.79 7.28
CA ALA A 223 -0.97 0.55 7.33
C ALA A 223 -0.12 -0.68 7.69
N GLN A 224 1.12 -0.73 7.19
CA GLN A 224 2.12 -1.75 7.54
C GLN A 224 2.70 -1.59 8.95
N GLY A 225 2.27 -0.58 9.71
CA GLY A 225 2.71 -0.36 11.07
C GLY A 225 4.10 0.28 11.17
N VAL A 226 4.60 0.93 10.12
CA VAL A 226 5.87 1.66 10.19
C VAL A 226 5.73 2.79 11.21
N ARG A 227 6.58 2.77 12.23
CA ARG A 227 6.65 3.76 13.32
C ARG A 227 8.12 4.15 13.49
N PRO A 228 8.58 5.18 12.74
CA PRO A 228 9.99 5.54 12.73
C PRO A 228 10.38 6.15 14.08
N GLY A 229 11.49 5.71 14.66
CA GLY A 229 12.03 6.25 15.91
C GLY A 229 12.89 7.50 15.72
N SER A 230 13.14 7.90 14.46
CA SER A 230 13.76 9.16 14.12
C SER A 230 13.25 9.67 12.77
N GLN A 231 13.46 10.95 12.48
CA GLN A 231 13.15 11.50 11.16
C GLN A 231 13.98 10.83 10.05
N GLY A 232 15.26 10.53 10.31
CA GLY A 232 16.12 9.86 9.33
C GLY A 232 15.60 8.46 8.96
N GLU A 233 15.05 7.72 9.91
CA GLU A 233 14.43 6.42 9.61
C GLU A 233 13.13 6.56 8.81
N TRP A 234 12.32 7.58 9.10
CA TRP A 234 11.13 7.88 8.30
C TRP A 234 11.51 8.15 6.84
N VAL A 235 12.53 8.98 6.62
CA VAL A 235 12.97 9.31 5.27
C VAL A 235 13.61 8.10 4.59
N ALA A 236 14.30 7.23 5.31
CA ALA A 236 14.80 5.97 4.77
C ALA A 236 13.67 5.05 4.27
N SER A 237 12.55 4.97 5.00
CA SER A 237 11.35 4.25 4.54
C SER A 237 10.72 4.86 3.29
N LEU A 238 10.63 6.19 3.22
CA LEU A 238 10.14 6.90 2.03
C LEU A 238 11.09 6.71 0.84
N HIS A 239 12.40 6.78 1.07
CA HIS A 239 13.41 6.50 0.05
C HIS A 239 13.25 5.09 -0.52
N HIS A 240 13.06 4.09 0.34
CA HIS A 240 12.78 2.72 -0.12
C HIS A 240 11.53 2.65 -0.99
N ALA A 241 10.44 3.30 -0.61
CA ALA A 241 9.22 3.35 -1.40
C ALA A 241 9.45 4.02 -2.76
N VAL A 242 10.04 5.22 -2.78
CA VAL A 242 10.33 5.94 -4.02
C VAL A 242 11.24 5.12 -4.96
N LEU A 243 12.31 4.51 -4.43
CA LEU A 243 13.20 3.67 -5.22
C LEU A 243 12.51 2.41 -5.76
N SER A 244 11.64 1.79 -4.97
CA SER A 244 10.90 0.58 -5.38
C SER A 244 9.87 0.87 -6.48
N ARG A 245 9.46 2.13 -6.66
CA ARG A 245 8.67 2.57 -7.83
C ARG A 245 9.52 2.83 -9.08
N GLY A 246 10.84 2.73 -8.99
CA GLY A 246 11.77 3.04 -10.07
C GLY A 246 12.14 4.51 -10.22
N ASP A 247 11.73 5.38 -9.28
CA ASP A 247 12.01 6.82 -9.32
C ASP A 247 13.35 7.14 -8.63
N THR A 248 14.44 6.77 -9.31
CA THR A 248 15.82 6.91 -8.78
C THR A 248 16.22 8.37 -8.52
N GLU A 249 15.88 9.29 -9.43
CA GLU A 249 16.19 10.71 -9.30
C GLU A 249 15.59 11.32 -8.02
N ARG A 250 14.32 11.00 -7.75
CA ARG A 250 13.64 11.48 -6.55
C ARG A 250 14.14 10.81 -5.27
N ALA A 251 14.51 9.53 -5.34
CA ALA A 251 15.12 8.84 -4.20
C ALA A 251 16.45 9.50 -3.82
N ASP A 252 17.29 9.82 -4.81
CA ASP A 252 18.56 10.54 -4.61
C ASP A 252 18.34 11.94 -4.02
N ALA A 253 17.41 12.71 -4.59
CA ALA A 253 17.07 14.05 -4.08
C ALA A 253 16.53 14.00 -2.63
N LEU A 254 15.80 12.95 -2.27
CA LEU A 254 15.29 12.75 -0.92
C LEU A 254 16.42 12.39 0.06
N ALA A 255 17.36 11.53 -0.35
CA ALA A 255 18.53 11.20 0.45
C ALA A 255 19.43 12.43 0.66
N GLU A 256 19.66 13.23 -0.38
CA GLU A 256 20.44 14.47 -0.29
C GLU A 256 19.80 15.47 0.69
N ALA A 257 18.49 15.66 0.60
CA ALA A 257 17.76 16.57 1.49
C ALA A 257 17.77 16.13 2.96
N ALA A 258 17.81 14.81 3.22
CA ALA A 258 17.82 14.26 4.58
C ALA A 258 19.20 14.27 5.24
N GLY A 259 20.28 14.32 4.45
CA GLY A 259 21.64 14.15 4.93
C GLY A 259 21.92 12.69 5.31
N SER A 260 22.37 12.44 6.54
CA SER A 260 22.73 11.09 6.99
C SER A 260 21.49 10.26 7.30
N LEU A 261 21.27 9.18 6.54
CA LEU A 261 20.23 8.18 6.82
C LEU A 261 20.81 7.02 7.64
N PRO A 262 20.05 6.45 8.60
CA PRO A 262 20.47 5.26 9.33
C PRO A 262 20.62 4.03 8.41
N TRP A 263 19.90 4.04 7.30
CA TRP A 263 20.01 3.05 6.23
C TRP A 263 19.48 3.63 4.91
N ARG A 264 19.98 3.12 3.79
CA ARG A 264 19.59 3.57 2.44
C ARG A 264 19.46 2.38 1.50
N THR A 265 18.34 2.29 0.80
CA THR A 265 18.15 1.27 -0.24
C THR A 265 19.06 1.55 -1.43
N VAL A 266 19.76 0.54 -1.94
CA VAL A 266 20.67 0.67 -3.09
C VAL A 266 20.07 0.13 -4.39
N TRP A 267 19.20 -0.87 -4.28
CA TRP A 267 18.44 -1.46 -5.38
C TRP A 267 17.20 -2.12 -4.78
N SER A 268 16.14 -2.27 -5.58
CA SER A 268 14.89 -2.88 -5.11
C SER A 268 14.18 -3.62 -6.23
N HIS A 269 13.79 -4.86 -5.93
CA HIS A 269 12.81 -5.67 -6.68
C HIS A 269 11.59 -5.92 -5.79
N TRP A 270 11.24 -4.93 -4.97
CA TRP A 270 10.16 -4.98 -4.00
C TRP A 270 8.89 -4.37 -4.58
N ARG A 271 7.78 -5.13 -4.59
CA ARG A 271 6.44 -4.59 -4.87
C ARG A 271 5.95 -3.82 -3.65
N LEU A 272 5.64 -2.54 -3.85
CA LEU A 272 5.00 -1.76 -2.81
C LEU A 272 3.51 -2.11 -2.69
N PRO A 273 2.96 -2.01 -1.47
CA PRO A 273 1.53 -2.10 -1.30
C PRO A 273 0.80 -1.01 -2.09
N GLY A 274 -0.36 -1.31 -2.67
CA GLY A 274 -1.11 -0.33 -3.46
C GLY A 274 -0.48 0.09 -4.78
N GLY A 275 0.63 -0.54 -5.17
CA GLY A 275 1.20 -0.41 -6.51
C GLY A 275 0.30 -1.06 -7.56
N THR A 276 0.55 -0.73 -8.83
CA THR A 276 -0.06 -1.44 -9.97
C THR A 276 0.09 -2.94 -9.81
N LEU A 277 -1.00 -3.69 -10.04
CA LEU A 277 -0.94 -5.15 -10.09
C LEU A 277 0.11 -5.56 -11.12
N VAL A 278 1.05 -6.39 -10.71
CA VAL A 278 2.14 -6.82 -11.59
C VAL A 278 1.76 -8.17 -12.18
N PRO A 279 1.74 -8.31 -13.52
CA PRO A 279 1.42 -9.58 -14.15
C PRO A 279 2.41 -10.69 -13.76
N TYR A 280 1.94 -11.90 -13.50
CA TYR A 280 2.79 -13.08 -13.29
C TYR A 280 3.52 -13.45 -14.59
N PRO A 281 4.81 -13.86 -14.60
CA PRO A 281 5.70 -14.02 -13.45
C PRO A 281 6.48 -12.73 -13.15
N ALA A 282 5.85 -11.81 -12.43
CA ALA A 282 6.58 -10.84 -11.63
C ALA A 282 7.18 -11.55 -10.41
N THR A 283 8.22 -10.95 -9.83
CA THR A 283 8.84 -11.38 -8.57
C THR A 283 7.79 -11.72 -7.53
N VAL A 284 7.51 -13.02 -7.39
CA VAL A 284 6.75 -13.60 -6.30
C VAL A 284 7.53 -13.39 -5.00
N GLY A 285 6.81 -13.42 -3.88
CA GLY A 285 7.42 -13.32 -2.56
C GLY A 285 8.60 -14.28 -2.43
N VAL A 286 9.68 -13.81 -1.82
CA VAL A 286 10.86 -14.63 -1.58
C VAL A 286 10.65 -15.42 -0.30
N GLU A 287 10.61 -16.74 -0.41
CA GLU A 287 10.44 -17.65 0.71
C GLU A 287 11.70 -17.72 1.58
N LEU A 288 12.86 -17.86 0.94
CA LEU A 288 14.15 -18.04 1.61
C LEU A 288 15.24 -17.20 0.94
N LEU A 289 16.04 -16.51 1.75
CA LEU A 289 17.15 -15.67 1.31
C LEU A 289 18.48 -16.16 1.88
N ARG A 290 19.45 -16.48 1.02
CA ARG A 290 20.76 -17.00 1.43
C ARG A 290 21.89 -16.14 0.89
N ALA A 291 22.98 -16.02 1.65
CA ALA A 291 24.22 -15.46 1.10
C ALA A 291 24.88 -16.48 0.17
N ASP A 292 25.54 -15.99 -0.87
CA ASP A 292 26.34 -16.81 -1.78
C ASP A 292 27.60 -16.02 -2.22
N GLU A 293 28.60 -16.71 -2.78
CA GLU A 293 29.83 -16.09 -3.27
C GLU A 293 30.29 -16.74 -4.57
N GLU A 294 30.67 -15.92 -5.56
CA GLU A 294 31.28 -16.39 -6.79
C GLU A 294 32.45 -15.50 -7.19
N GLY A 295 33.67 -16.07 -7.20
CA GLY A 295 34.87 -15.34 -7.62
C GLY A 295 35.14 -14.07 -6.80
N GLY A 296 34.83 -14.07 -5.51
CA GLY A 296 34.96 -12.90 -4.63
C GLY A 296 33.78 -11.92 -4.67
N ARG A 297 32.80 -12.11 -5.57
CA ARG A 297 31.58 -11.32 -5.61
C ARG A 297 30.62 -11.79 -4.52
N ARG A 298 30.07 -10.85 -3.75
CA ARG A 298 29.05 -11.12 -2.72
C ARG A 298 27.68 -11.18 -3.36
N LEU A 299 26.98 -12.29 -3.19
CA LEU A 299 25.70 -12.56 -3.82
C LEU A 299 24.60 -12.79 -2.77
N ALA A 300 23.36 -12.53 -3.17
CA ALA A 300 22.16 -12.95 -2.48
C ALA A 300 21.41 -13.96 -3.36
N ALA A 301 21.03 -15.10 -2.80
CA ALA A 301 20.33 -16.16 -3.50
C ALA A 301 18.91 -16.29 -2.94
N GLU A 302 17.92 -16.14 -3.82
CA GLU A 302 16.54 -16.51 -3.50
C GLU A 302 16.34 -18.00 -3.73
N TRP A 303 15.59 -18.63 -2.82
CA TRP A 303 15.16 -20.01 -2.98
C TRP A 303 13.65 -20.05 -2.81
N ARG A 304 12.98 -20.71 -3.75
CA ARG A 304 11.54 -20.99 -3.73
C ARG A 304 11.33 -22.48 -3.87
N GLU A 305 10.54 -23.07 -3.00
CA GLU A 305 10.13 -24.46 -3.13
C GLU A 305 9.18 -24.60 -4.33
N ILE A 306 9.46 -25.56 -5.22
CA ILE A 306 8.59 -25.83 -6.39
C ILE A 306 7.84 -27.13 -6.21
N ALA A 307 8.51 -28.15 -5.66
CA ALA A 307 7.94 -29.48 -5.54
C ALA A 307 8.69 -30.32 -4.49
N PRO A 308 8.05 -31.35 -3.92
CA PRO A 308 8.75 -32.42 -3.21
C PRO A 308 9.75 -33.12 -4.15
N ALA A 309 10.89 -33.58 -3.64
CA ALA A 309 11.86 -34.29 -4.46
C ALA A 309 11.31 -35.67 -4.90
N PRO A 310 11.38 -36.02 -6.21
CA PRO A 310 10.87 -37.29 -6.70
C PRO A 310 11.64 -38.48 -6.11
N GLY A 311 10.91 -39.46 -5.58
CA GLY A 311 11.48 -40.72 -5.08
C GLY A 311 12.01 -40.70 -3.64
N VAL A 312 11.83 -39.59 -2.88
CA VAL A 312 12.25 -39.49 -1.47
C VAL A 312 11.02 -39.51 -0.56
N ALA A 313 10.73 -40.67 0.05
CA ALA A 313 9.54 -40.87 0.90
C ALA A 313 9.60 -40.13 2.26
N ASP A 314 10.74 -39.52 2.60
CA ASP A 314 11.00 -38.86 3.89
C ASP A 314 10.64 -37.36 3.90
N GLY A 315 10.34 -36.75 2.74
CA GLY A 315 9.98 -35.32 2.68
C GLY A 315 11.11 -34.35 3.10
N THR A 316 12.33 -34.84 3.29
CA THR A 316 13.50 -34.05 3.70
C THR A 316 14.16 -33.28 2.56
N HIS A 317 13.93 -33.70 1.32
CA HIS A 317 14.48 -33.10 0.11
C HIS A 317 13.36 -32.49 -0.73
N CYS A 318 13.55 -31.25 -1.16
CA CYS A 318 12.64 -30.57 -2.08
C CYS A 318 13.41 -30.12 -3.33
N VAL A 319 12.67 -29.89 -4.41
CA VAL A 319 13.16 -29.22 -5.60
C VAL A 319 12.91 -27.73 -5.41
N TYR A 320 13.98 -26.96 -5.40
CA TYR A 320 13.94 -25.51 -5.28
C TYR A 320 14.27 -24.85 -6.62
N GLU A 321 13.60 -23.73 -6.91
CA GLU A 321 14.10 -22.74 -7.86
C GLU A 321 15.06 -21.83 -7.10
N ARG A 322 16.29 -21.73 -7.60
CA ARG A 322 17.29 -20.81 -7.07
C ARG A 322 17.62 -19.74 -8.10
N ARG A 323 17.60 -18.46 -7.69
CA ARG A 323 18.13 -17.35 -8.50
C ARG A 323 19.16 -16.57 -7.70
N ARG A 324 20.23 -16.14 -8.36
CA ARG A 324 21.35 -15.44 -7.73
C ARG A 324 21.43 -14.01 -8.21
N TRP A 325 21.65 -13.12 -7.26
CA TRP A 325 21.66 -11.68 -7.45
C TRP A 325 22.96 -11.10 -6.92
N ASP A 326 23.54 -10.17 -7.67
CA ASP A 326 24.67 -9.38 -7.19
C ASP A 326 24.19 -8.48 -6.04
N ALA A 327 24.71 -8.70 -4.83
CA ALA A 327 24.14 -8.06 -3.65
C ALA A 327 24.37 -6.53 -3.61
N ARG A 328 25.33 -6.01 -4.40
CA ARG A 328 25.61 -4.56 -4.45
C ARG A 328 24.73 -3.85 -5.48
N THR A 329 24.42 -4.52 -6.59
CA THR A 329 23.72 -3.90 -7.74
C THR A 329 22.29 -4.38 -7.93
N GLY A 330 21.92 -5.51 -7.35
CA GLY A 330 20.63 -6.16 -7.56
C GLY A 330 20.47 -6.78 -8.95
N LEU A 331 21.53 -6.88 -9.74
CA LEU A 331 21.46 -7.48 -11.07
C LEU A 331 21.48 -9.01 -10.98
N PRO A 332 20.68 -9.72 -11.80
CA PRO A 332 20.73 -11.18 -11.84
C PRO A 332 22.10 -11.63 -12.36
N VAL A 333 22.68 -12.63 -11.69
CA VAL A 333 23.95 -13.24 -12.11
C VAL A 333 23.70 -14.30 -13.19
N ASP A 334 22.64 -15.08 -13.01
CA ASP A 334 22.21 -16.16 -13.89
C ASP A 334 20.68 -16.25 -13.96
N GLY A 335 20.20 -17.10 -14.88
CA GLY A 335 18.78 -17.48 -14.93
C GLY A 335 18.41 -18.46 -13.81
N PRO A 336 17.10 -18.66 -13.55
CA PRO A 336 16.64 -19.60 -12.53
C PRO A 336 17.19 -21.01 -12.77
N VAL A 337 17.69 -21.64 -11.71
CA VAL A 337 18.20 -23.01 -11.72
C VAL A 337 17.39 -23.87 -10.77
N ARG A 338 16.95 -25.04 -11.24
CA ARG A 338 16.31 -26.05 -10.39
C ARG A 338 17.38 -26.84 -9.64
N VAL A 339 17.29 -26.88 -8.31
CA VAL A 339 18.24 -27.56 -7.43
C VAL A 339 17.46 -28.48 -6.50
N THR A 340 17.82 -29.77 -6.49
CA THR A 340 17.36 -30.70 -5.45
C THR A 340 18.27 -30.56 -4.24
N SER A 341 17.73 -30.19 -3.09
CA SER A 341 18.51 -30.00 -1.86
C SER A 341 17.69 -30.30 -0.61
N ASP A 342 18.38 -30.53 0.49
CA ASP A 342 17.78 -30.37 1.82
C ASP A 342 17.36 -28.90 2.02
N TRP A 343 16.44 -28.65 2.94
CA TRP A 343 16.03 -27.31 3.34
C TRP A 343 17.25 -26.36 3.50
N PRO A 344 17.35 -25.26 2.73
CA PRO A 344 18.48 -24.34 2.81
C PRO A 344 18.54 -23.68 4.19
N LYS A 345 19.40 -24.15 5.10
CA LYS A 345 19.49 -23.60 6.45
C LYS A 345 20.32 -22.31 6.48
N PRO A 346 19.88 -21.27 7.20
CA PRO A 346 20.69 -20.05 7.43
C PRO A 346 22.07 -20.32 8.08
N SER A 347 22.26 -21.47 8.74
CA SER A 347 23.47 -21.80 9.50
C SER A 347 24.38 -22.85 8.84
N ALA A 348 24.02 -23.39 7.67
CA ALA A 348 24.78 -24.46 7.03
C ALA A 348 26.00 -23.90 6.30
N GLY A 349 27.09 -23.67 7.04
CA GLY A 349 28.38 -23.23 6.49
C GLY A 349 28.27 -21.85 5.83
N HIS A 350 28.49 -20.79 6.62
CA HIS A 350 28.53 -19.44 6.06
C HIS A 350 29.52 -19.42 4.87
N PRO A 351 29.11 -18.98 3.67
CA PRO A 351 30.00 -18.95 2.51
C PRO A 351 31.24 -18.10 2.78
N PHE A 352 31.13 -17.14 3.70
CA PHE A 352 32.22 -16.32 4.20
C PHE A 352 31.95 -15.84 5.66
N PRO A 353 32.99 -15.45 6.44
CA PRO A 353 32.86 -15.19 7.88
C PRO A 353 31.95 -14.02 8.30
N GLU A 354 31.64 -13.10 7.38
CA GLU A 354 30.92 -11.85 7.68
C GLU A 354 29.39 -12.00 7.62
N VAL A 355 28.90 -13.15 7.14
CA VAL A 355 27.47 -13.39 6.94
C VAL A 355 26.72 -13.38 8.26
N THR A 356 25.65 -12.60 8.33
CA THR A 356 24.72 -12.60 9.48
C THR A 356 23.30 -12.67 8.97
N TYR A 357 22.52 -13.61 9.52
CA TYR A 357 21.12 -13.79 9.16
C TYR A 357 20.22 -13.22 10.26
N ALA A 358 19.09 -12.68 9.84
CA ALA A 358 18.00 -12.29 10.73
C ALA A 358 16.65 -12.69 10.14
N LEU A 359 15.75 -13.11 11.03
CA LEU A 359 14.38 -13.48 10.71
C LEU A 359 13.44 -12.50 11.40
N ASN A 360 12.49 -11.95 10.65
CA ASN A 360 11.47 -11.07 11.18
C ASN A 360 10.25 -11.91 11.57
N HIS A 361 9.85 -11.81 12.83
CA HIS A 361 8.60 -12.38 13.29
C HIS A 361 7.80 -11.30 14.02
N ARG A 362 6.61 -10.95 13.48
CA ARG A 362 5.73 -9.93 14.05
C ARG A 362 6.42 -8.57 14.25
N GLY A 363 7.23 -8.16 13.27
CA GLY A 363 7.98 -6.90 13.28
C GLY A 363 9.20 -6.90 14.20
N ARG A 364 9.70 -8.07 14.62
CA ARG A 364 10.87 -8.21 15.50
C ARG A 364 11.93 -9.11 14.87
N TRP A 365 13.12 -8.56 14.70
CA TRP A 365 14.27 -9.27 14.18
C TRP A 365 14.93 -10.17 15.22
N ARG A 366 15.15 -11.43 14.85
CA ARG A 366 15.87 -12.43 15.64
C ARG A 366 16.96 -13.10 14.83
N LYS A 367 18.07 -13.44 15.47
CA LYS A 367 19.11 -14.27 14.84
C LYS A 367 18.65 -15.74 14.82
N PRO A 368 18.98 -16.54 13.79
CA PRO A 368 18.66 -17.96 13.76
C PRO A 368 19.23 -18.75 14.96
N SER A 369 20.37 -18.31 15.49
CA SER A 369 20.98 -18.86 16.71
C SER A 369 20.25 -18.51 18.01
N GLY A 370 19.20 -17.69 17.94
CA GLY A 370 18.54 -17.06 19.09
C GLY A 370 19.08 -15.67 19.42
N GLY A 371 18.26 -14.89 20.13
CA GLY A 371 18.56 -13.49 20.50
C GLY A 371 18.05 -12.45 19.49
N ALA A 372 18.07 -11.18 19.90
CA ALA A 372 17.66 -10.05 19.05
C ALA A 372 18.75 -9.71 18.02
N ALA A 373 18.34 -9.37 16.79
CA ALA A 373 19.24 -8.85 15.76
C ALA A 373 19.10 -7.31 15.72
N ALA A 374 19.80 -6.66 16.65
CA ALA A 374 19.62 -5.25 16.96
C ALA A 374 20.32 -4.30 15.95
N ASP A 375 21.18 -4.87 15.13
CA ASP A 375 21.94 -4.28 14.02
C ASP A 375 21.13 -4.21 12.71
N VAL A 376 19.91 -4.75 12.69
CA VAL A 376 19.03 -4.75 11.53
C VAL A 376 18.04 -3.58 11.64
N PRO A 377 17.90 -2.74 10.59
CA PRO A 377 16.85 -1.74 10.50
C PRO A 377 15.46 -2.29 10.80
N ARG A 378 14.58 -1.48 11.41
CA ARG A 378 13.17 -1.86 11.54
C ARG A 378 12.53 -1.95 10.17
N MET A 379 11.79 -3.03 9.95
CA MET A 379 11.06 -3.28 8.71
C MET A 379 9.65 -3.81 9.02
N PRO A 380 8.67 -3.57 8.13
CA PRO A 380 7.35 -4.20 8.20
C PRO A 380 7.42 -5.72 8.33
N GLU A 381 6.35 -6.33 8.85
CA GLU A 381 6.22 -7.79 8.96
C GLU A 381 6.27 -8.51 7.61
N ALA A 382 5.94 -7.81 6.51
CA ALA A 382 6.05 -8.35 5.17
C ALA A 382 7.49 -8.65 4.75
N VAL A 383 8.49 -7.97 5.34
CA VAL A 383 9.91 -8.27 5.16
C VAL A 383 10.29 -9.36 6.16
N ARG A 384 10.52 -10.58 5.69
CA ARG A 384 10.63 -11.80 6.51
C ARG A 384 12.06 -12.20 6.84
N GLU A 385 12.98 -12.01 5.90
CA GLU A 385 14.38 -12.42 6.06
C GLU A 385 15.32 -11.26 5.72
N ALA A 386 16.47 -11.26 6.38
CA ALA A 386 17.58 -10.37 6.07
C ALA A 386 18.90 -11.13 6.17
N VAL A 387 19.83 -10.84 5.27
CA VAL A 387 21.19 -11.37 5.30
C VAL A 387 22.19 -10.25 5.07
N ARG A 388 23.15 -10.10 5.98
CA ARG A 388 24.31 -9.26 5.78
C ARG A 388 25.30 -9.99 4.89
N VAL A 389 25.68 -9.37 3.78
CA VAL A 389 26.57 -9.97 2.77
C VAL A 389 27.94 -9.32 2.71
N GLY A 390 28.18 -8.24 3.46
CA GLY A 390 29.49 -7.61 3.55
C GLY A 390 29.43 -6.17 4.07
N ARG A 391 30.48 -5.42 3.76
CA ARG A 391 30.60 -3.98 4.02
C ARG A 391 31.00 -3.23 2.76
N ASP A 392 30.64 -1.96 2.71
CA ASP A 392 31.15 -1.05 1.69
C ASP A 392 32.41 -0.31 2.14
N ASP A 393 32.94 0.53 1.25
CA ASP A 393 34.18 1.29 1.46
C ASP A 393 34.03 2.38 2.53
N THR A 394 32.79 2.74 2.90
CA THR A 394 32.49 3.73 3.95
C THR A 394 32.36 3.09 5.33
N GLY A 395 32.34 1.75 5.39
CA GLY A 395 32.12 0.97 6.60
C GLY A 395 30.65 0.69 6.92
N ALA A 396 29.73 1.03 6.01
CA ALA A 396 28.33 0.64 6.11
C ALA A 396 28.17 -0.86 5.81
N ASP A 397 27.28 -1.53 6.55
CA ASP A 397 26.96 -2.94 6.33
C ASP A 397 26.01 -3.06 5.13
N LEU A 398 26.33 -3.94 4.18
CA LEU A 398 25.45 -4.27 3.06
C LEU A 398 24.54 -5.44 3.44
N TRP A 399 23.24 -5.18 3.46
CA TRP A 399 22.20 -6.16 3.77
C TRP A 399 21.31 -6.38 2.55
N ALA A 400 20.95 -7.64 2.30
CA ALA A 400 19.85 -8.01 1.43
C ALA A 400 18.64 -8.40 2.29
N PHE A 401 17.45 -7.96 1.88
CA PHE A 401 16.17 -8.21 2.54
C PHE A 401 15.22 -8.92 1.58
N ALA A 402 14.35 -9.75 2.13
CA ALA A 402 13.39 -10.55 1.37
C ALA A 402 12.08 -10.75 2.13
N GLY A 403 10.99 -10.99 1.39
CA GLY A 403 9.69 -11.30 1.96
C GLY A 403 8.59 -11.29 0.90
N TYR A 404 7.35 -11.02 1.31
CA TYR A 404 6.19 -11.14 0.43
C TYR A 404 6.27 -10.23 -0.80
N GLY A 405 6.90 -9.07 -0.70
CA GLY A 405 7.01 -8.12 -1.81
C GLY A 405 8.14 -8.43 -2.79
N GLY A 406 8.99 -9.41 -2.53
CA GLY A 406 10.22 -9.66 -3.30
C GLY A 406 11.46 -9.42 -2.45
N HIS A 407 12.48 -8.78 -3.02
CA HIS A 407 13.77 -8.56 -2.35
C HIS A 407 14.43 -7.23 -2.70
N PHE A 408 15.29 -6.72 -1.83
CA PHE A 408 15.98 -5.44 -2.01
C PHE A 408 17.30 -5.38 -1.23
N GLY A 409 18.20 -4.49 -1.63
CA GLY A 409 19.50 -4.27 -0.99
C GLY A 409 19.55 -2.93 -0.26
N VAL A 410 20.23 -2.89 0.89
CA VAL A 410 20.34 -1.72 1.76
C VAL A 410 21.75 -1.58 2.30
N LEU A 411 22.27 -0.36 2.30
CA LEU A 411 23.43 0.04 3.09
C LEU A 411 22.95 0.53 4.46
N VAL A 412 23.51 -0.04 5.51
CA VAL A 412 23.12 0.23 6.90
C VAL A 412 24.29 0.87 7.63
N ASP A 413 24.07 2.03 8.26
CA ASP A 413 25.00 2.56 9.26
C ASP A 413 24.72 1.84 10.59
N PRO A 414 25.62 0.93 11.03
CA PRO A 414 25.38 0.15 12.23
C PRO A 414 25.33 1.00 13.51
N LYS A 415 25.99 2.17 13.53
CA LYS A 415 25.95 3.07 14.69
C LYS A 415 24.61 3.79 14.76
N ALA A 416 24.18 4.37 13.65
CA ALA A 416 22.91 5.08 13.57
C ALA A 416 21.73 4.15 13.89
N VAL A 417 21.73 2.91 13.38
CA VAL A 417 20.68 1.93 13.71
C VAL A 417 20.72 1.50 15.17
N ALA A 418 21.91 1.39 15.78
CA ALA A 418 22.03 1.02 17.19
C ALA A 418 21.48 2.09 18.14
N GLU A 419 21.50 3.36 17.73
CA GLU A 419 21.00 4.51 18.50
C GLU A 419 19.48 4.73 18.37
N LEU A 420 18.82 4.05 17.43
CA LEU A 420 17.38 4.17 17.24
C LEU A 420 16.60 3.68 18.48
N PRO A 421 15.57 4.43 18.96
CA PRO A 421 14.73 3.98 20.07
C PRO A 421 14.07 2.62 19.78
N ARG A 422 14.32 1.61 20.62
CA ARG A 422 13.91 0.20 20.39
C ARG A 422 12.64 -0.24 21.11
N GLU A 423 11.91 0.67 21.76
CA GLU A 423 10.73 0.34 22.55
C GLU A 423 9.70 -0.49 21.78
N ALA A 424 8.94 -1.33 22.48
CA ALA A 424 7.93 -2.20 21.89
C ALA A 424 6.68 -1.40 21.53
N TRP A 425 6.65 -0.85 20.32
CA TRP A 425 5.58 -0.01 19.77
C TRP A 425 4.16 -0.61 19.81
N ARG A 426 4.00 -1.90 20.10
CA ARG A 426 2.69 -2.57 20.24
C ARG A 426 1.93 -2.16 21.52
N ASP A 427 2.58 -1.52 22.49
CA ASP A 427 1.93 -1.16 23.76
C ASP A 427 1.06 0.11 23.67
N LEU A 428 1.10 0.83 22.54
CA LEU A 428 0.21 1.95 22.22
C LEU A 428 -0.78 1.51 21.12
N PHE A 429 -1.76 0.70 21.51
CA PHE A 429 -2.81 0.20 20.63
C PHE A 429 -3.63 1.35 20.03
N LEU A 430 -3.48 1.57 18.72
CA LEU A 430 -4.39 2.38 17.90
C LEU A 430 -4.65 1.63 16.58
N PRO A 431 -5.79 0.93 16.45
CA PRO A 431 -6.03 0.03 15.32
C PRO A 431 -6.28 0.81 14.02
N GLY A 432 -5.63 0.35 12.94
CA GLY A 432 -5.85 0.76 11.54
C GLY A 432 -5.21 2.09 11.12
N PRO A 433 -5.12 2.38 9.80
CA PRO A 433 -4.64 3.66 9.29
C PRO A 433 -5.61 4.83 9.59
N LEU A 434 -5.14 6.09 9.49
CA LEU A 434 -5.96 7.31 9.68
C LEU A 434 -6.94 7.60 8.54
N THR A 435 -6.76 6.92 7.41
CA THR A 435 -7.52 7.09 6.18
C THR A 435 -7.55 5.74 5.47
N THR A 436 -8.47 5.57 4.52
CA THR A 436 -8.57 4.39 3.67
C THR A 436 -7.85 4.62 2.35
N THR A 437 -7.88 3.63 1.46
CA THR A 437 -7.50 3.82 0.05
C THR A 437 -8.72 4.10 -0.79
N ALA A 438 -8.52 4.84 -1.89
CA ALA A 438 -9.52 4.91 -2.93
C ALA A 438 -9.56 3.57 -3.67
N ALA A 439 -10.68 3.27 -4.32
CA ALA A 439 -10.81 2.11 -5.18
C ALA A 439 -9.62 2.01 -6.15
N TRP A 440 -9.00 0.84 -6.21
CA TRP A 440 -7.84 0.65 -7.08
C TRP A 440 -8.25 0.83 -8.55
N PRO A 441 -7.35 1.41 -9.36
CA PRO A 441 -7.62 1.60 -10.78
C PRO A 441 -7.73 0.24 -11.47
N PHE A 442 -8.67 0.16 -12.41
CA PHE A 442 -8.80 -1.01 -13.27
C PHE A 442 -7.45 -1.34 -13.95
N PRO A 443 -7.00 -2.61 -13.94
CA PRO A 443 -5.69 -2.97 -14.49
C PRO A 443 -5.63 -2.69 -16.00
N ALA A 444 -4.68 -1.86 -16.42
CA ALA A 444 -4.58 -1.40 -17.81
C ALA A 444 -4.40 -2.54 -18.83
N ASP A 445 -3.78 -3.64 -18.39
CA ASP A 445 -3.47 -4.82 -19.19
C ASP A 445 -4.65 -5.79 -19.36
N ILE A 446 -5.77 -5.58 -18.67
CA ILE A 446 -7.00 -6.36 -18.86
C ILE A 446 -7.93 -5.65 -19.85
N PRO A 447 -8.56 -6.35 -20.81
CA PRO A 447 -9.57 -5.76 -21.69
C PRO A 447 -10.86 -5.42 -20.95
N ARG A 448 -11.39 -4.20 -21.16
CA ARG A 448 -12.74 -3.80 -20.76
C ARG A 448 -13.79 -4.26 -21.77
N THR A 449 -15.08 -4.12 -21.43
CA THR A 449 -16.22 -4.55 -22.27
C THR A 449 -16.19 -4.01 -23.70
N ASP A 450 -15.66 -2.81 -23.93
CA ASP A 450 -15.57 -2.20 -25.27
C ASP A 450 -14.22 -2.47 -25.96
N ASP A 451 -13.24 -3.02 -25.24
CA ASP A 451 -11.91 -3.30 -25.79
C ASP A 451 -11.91 -4.59 -26.61
N GLU A 452 -11.17 -4.59 -27.71
CA GLU A 452 -10.94 -5.79 -28.50
C GLU A 452 -9.95 -6.75 -27.81
N VAL A 453 -10.29 -8.04 -27.78
CA VAL A 453 -9.41 -9.10 -27.29
C VAL A 453 -8.69 -9.75 -28.46
N THR A 454 -7.41 -9.40 -28.62
CA THR A 454 -6.56 -9.88 -29.71
C THR A 454 -5.72 -11.09 -29.28
N ARG A 455 -5.25 -11.88 -30.27
CA ARG A 455 -4.36 -13.01 -30.00
C ARG A 455 -3.07 -12.56 -29.33
N ASP A 456 -2.43 -11.50 -29.85
CA ASP A 456 -1.17 -10.98 -29.33
C ASP A 456 -1.26 -10.64 -27.84
N ARG A 457 -2.42 -10.16 -27.37
CA ARG A 457 -2.67 -9.86 -25.96
C ARG A 457 -2.84 -11.13 -25.12
N LEU A 458 -3.56 -12.12 -25.63
CA LEU A 458 -3.75 -13.40 -24.94
C LEU A 458 -2.44 -14.21 -24.87
N GLU A 459 -1.60 -14.12 -25.90
CA GLU A 459 -0.34 -14.88 -26.02
C GLU A 459 0.88 -14.17 -25.41
N ARG A 460 0.70 -13.07 -24.67
CA ARG A 460 1.79 -12.49 -23.89
C ARG A 460 2.32 -13.49 -22.85
N ALA A 461 3.59 -13.35 -22.50
CA ALA A 461 4.26 -14.21 -21.51
C ALA A 461 3.57 -14.21 -20.13
N ASP A 462 2.87 -13.11 -19.82
CA ASP A 462 2.19 -12.84 -18.57
C ASP A 462 0.67 -13.13 -18.58
N ALA A 463 0.19 -13.73 -19.67
CA ALA A 463 -1.20 -14.13 -19.86
C ALA A 463 -1.27 -15.65 -20.09
N PHE A 464 -1.72 -16.11 -21.26
CA PHE A 464 -1.79 -17.54 -21.59
C PHE A 464 -0.48 -18.11 -22.17
N ARG A 465 0.55 -17.28 -22.36
CA ARG A 465 1.87 -17.57 -22.94
C ARG A 465 1.90 -17.64 -24.48
N PRO A 466 3.08 -17.43 -25.10
CA PRO A 466 3.22 -17.46 -26.56
C PRO A 466 2.76 -18.77 -27.18
N GLY A 467 1.97 -18.67 -28.26
CA GLY A 467 1.47 -19.85 -28.98
C GLY A 467 0.46 -20.68 -28.18
N ALA A 468 -0.26 -20.11 -27.21
CA ALA A 468 -1.31 -20.80 -26.48
C ALA A 468 -2.64 -20.86 -27.25
N CYS A 469 -2.95 -19.88 -28.10
CA CYS A 469 -4.22 -19.80 -28.81
C CYS A 469 -4.28 -20.80 -29.98
N ARG A 470 -5.42 -21.47 -30.11
CA ARG A 470 -5.69 -22.51 -31.11
C ARG A 470 -6.80 -22.01 -32.01
N VAL A 471 -6.46 -21.69 -33.24
CA VAL A 471 -7.44 -21.33 -34.26
C VAL A 471 -8.03 -22.58 -34.90
N LEU A 472 -9.34 -22.51 -35.15
CA LEU A 472 -10.11 -23.51 -35.87
C LEU A 472 -10.39 -23.04 -37.29
N GLU A 473 -10.30 -23.96 -38.25
CA GLU A 473 -10.80 -23.71 -39.61
C GLU A 473 -12.30 -23.42 -39.55
N PRO A 474 -12.84 -22.45 -40.31
CA PRO A 474 -14.27 -22.10 -40.27
C PRO A 474 -15.22 -23.29 -40.53
N ALA A 475 -14.76 -24.29 -41.30
CA ALA A 475 -15.48 -25.52 -41.59
C ALA A 475 -15.47 -26.55 -40.45
N ALA A 476 -14.57 -26.42 -39.47
CA ALA A 476 -14.52 -27.25 -38.28
C ALA A 476 -15.46 -26.78 -37.16
N LEU A 477 -16.03 -25.58 -37.31
CA LEU A 477 -17.02 -25.03 -36.36
C LEU A 477 -18.40 -25.65 -36.62
N PRO A 478 -19.13 -26.09 -35.58
CA PRO A 478 -20.49 -26.61 -35.76
C PRO A 478 -21.41 -25.57 -36.42
N ASP A 479 -22.27 -26.02 -37.34
CA ASP A 479 -23.19 -25.15 -38.09
C ASP A 479 -24.13 -24.35 -37.19
N ARG A 480 -24.48 -24.92 -36.04
CA ARG A 480 -25.36 -24.32 -35.03
C ARG A 480 -24.68 -23.28 -34.13
N VAL A 481 -23.36 -23.06 -34.26
CA VAL A 481 -22.70 -21.87 -33.71
C VAL A 481 -22.91 -20.72 -34.69
N THR A 482 -24.05 -20.04 -34.59
CA THR A 482 -24.48 -18.99 -35.51
C THR A 482 -24.02 -17.60 -35.09
N HIS A 483 -23.60 -17.41 -33.84
CA HIS A 483 -23.09 -16.14 -33.32
C HIS A 483 -21.82 -15.71 -34.06
N ALA A 484 -21.92 -14.72 -34.94
CA ALA A 484 -20.82 -14.30 -35.81
C ALA A 484 -19.54 -13.87 -35.05
N PRO A 485 -19.61 -13.09 -33.95
CA PRO A 485 -18.42 -12.79 -33.15
C PRO A 485 -17.75 -14.02 -32.54
N ALA A 486 -18.52 -15.04 -32.10
CA ALA A 486 -17.95 -16.26 -31.55
C ALA A 486 -17.22 -17.07 -32.62
N ARG A 487 -17.80 -17.18 -33.83
CA ARG A 487 -17.14 -17.83 -34.97
C ARG A 487 -15.84 -17.13 -35.32
N ARG A 488 -15.87 -15.78 -35.44
CA ARG A 488 -14.69 -14.97 -35.73
C ARG A 488 -13.60 -15.17 -34.69
N PHE A 489 -13.96 -15.13 -33.41
CA PHE A 489 -13.01 -15.33 -32.32
C PHE A 489 -12.31 -16.69 -32.43
N LEU A 490 -13.04 -17.79 -32.67
CA LEU A 490 -12.46 -19.13 -32.81
C LEU A 490 -11.61 -19.30 -34.08
N SER A 491 -11.94 -18.60 -35.17
CA SER A 491 -11.22 -18.71 -36.45
C SER A 491 -10.07 -17.72 -36.64
N GLU A 492 -10.08 -16.59 -35.96
CA GLU A 492 -9.09 -15.52 -36.15
C GLU A 492 -8.21 -15.35 -34.90
N THR A 493 -8.80 -15.28 -33.71
CA THR A 493 -8.05 -15.11 -32.44
C THR A 493 -7.57 -16.45 -31.89
N GLY A 494 -8.47 -17.41 -31.77
CA GLY A 494 -8.23 -18.76 -31.25
C GLY A 494 -8.54 -18.91 -29.76
N TRP A 495 -8.89 -20.12 -29.35
CA TRP A 495 -9.12 -20.50 -27.95
C TRP A 495 -7.79 -20.89 -27.29
N PRO A 496 -7.40 -20.31 -26.14
CA PRO A 496 -6.17 -20.71 -25.48
C PRO A 496 -6.22 -22.17 -25.02
N CYS A 497 -5.07 -22.82 -24.97
CA CYS A 497 -4.89 -24.12 -24.35
C CYS A 497 -3.97 -23.94 -23.13
N THR A 498 -4.56 -23.90 -21.95
CA THR A 498 -3.88 -23.68 -20.67
C THR A 498 -4.28 -24.70 -19.62
N ARG A 499 -3.34 -24.97 -18.71
CA ARG A 499 -3.57 -25.82 -17.54
C ARG A 499 -4.18 -25.06 -16.38
N VAL A 500 -3.90 -23.77 -16.15
CA VAL A 500 -4.67 -22.95 -15.20
C VAL A 500 -4.37 -21.48 -15.42
N ILE A 501 -5.40 -20.64 -15.54
CA ILE A 501 -5.31 -19.16 -15.41
C ILE A 501 -6.58 -18.70 -14.69
N GLY A 502 -6.48 -18.24 -13.45
CA GLY A 502 -7.64 -17.82 -12.65
C GLY A 502 -8.66 -18.95 -12.46
N GLY A 503 -8.18 -20.18 -12.26
CA GLY A 503 -9.00 -21.39 -12.20
C GLY A 503 -9.48 -21.93 -13.55
N LEU A 504 -9.14 -21.29 -14.67
CA LEU A 504 -9.56 -21.74 -16.02
C LEU A 504 -8.63 -22.82 -16.58
N TYR A 505 -9.21 -23.98 -16.90
CA TYR A 505 -8.62 -25.10 -17.62
C TYR A 505 -9.20 -25.15 -19.02
N THR A 506 -8.38 -25.10 -20.06
CA THR A 506 -8.87 -25.10 -21.44
C THR A 506 -8.27 -26.23 -22.26
N ARG A 507 -9.06 -26.77 -23.19
CA ARG A 507 -8.65 -27.89 -24.05
C ARG A 507 -8.23 -27.39 -25.44
N ASP A 508 -7.34 -28.13 -26.10
CA ASP A 508 -7.06 -27.89 -27.52
C ASP A 508 -8.28 -28.32 -28.36
N LEU A 509 -9.07 -27.34 -28.81
CA LEU A 509 -10.30 -27.59 -29.57
C LEU A 509 -10.05 -28.30 -30.92
N ARG A 510 -8.81 -28.37 -31.41
CA ARG A 510 -8.47 -29.15 -32.61
C ARG A 510 -8.44 -30.66 -32.32
N GLN A 511 -8.16 -31.03 -31.08
CA GLN A 511 -8.14 -32.42 -30.60
C GLN A 511 -9.47 -32.80 -29.94
N HIS A 512 -10.11 -31.82 -29.28
CA HIS A 512 -11.38 -31.97 -28.58
C HIS A 512 -12.39 -30.96 -29.14
N PRO A 513 -12.98 -31.21 -30.32
CA PRO A 513 -13.88 -30.27 -30.98
C PRO A 513 -15.15 -30.04 -30.16
N LEU A 514 -15.80 -28.90 -30.41
CA LEU A 514 -17.07 -28.56 -29.77
C LEU A 514 -18.15 -29.59 -30.13
N THR A 515 -18.71 -30.26 -29.12
CA THR A 515 -19.78 -31.27 -29.26
C THR A 515 -21.10 -30.71 -28.73
N SER A 516 -22.20 -30.99 -29.42
CA SER A 516 -23.52 -30.55 -28.96
C SER A 516 -23.93 -31.32 -27.70
N VAL A 517 -24.42 -30.60 -26.70
CA VAL A 517 -24.92 -31.21 -25.46
C VAL A 517 -26.22 -31.98 -25.76
N PRO A 518 -26.35 -33.25 -25.32
CA PRO A 518 -27.60 -33.99 -25.45
C PRO A 518 -28.79 -33.23 -24.86
N ASP A 519 -29.94 -33.31 -25.51
CA ASP A 519 -31.21 -32.69 -25.08
C ASP A 519 -31.22 -31.15 -24.97
N ARG A 520 -30.12 -30.46 -25.30
CA ARG A 520 -29.99 -29.00 -25.27
C ARG A 520 -29.41 -28.48 -26.60
N PRO A 521 -30.19 -28.51 -27.70
CA PRO A 521 -29.72 -28.04 -29.00
C PRO A 521 -29.37 -26.55 -28.92
N GLY A 522 -28.12 -26.20 -29.21
CA GLY A 522 -27.61 -24.83 -29.14
C GLY A 522 -26.53 -24.63 -28.08
N LEU A 523 -26.36 -25.56 -27.13
CA LEU A 523 -25.22 -25.60 -26.22
C LEU A 523 -24.14 -26.56 -26.71
N PHE A 524 -22.88 -26.17 -26.55
CA PHE A 524 -21.72 -26.95 -26.95
C PHE A 524 -20.74 -27.09 -25.80
N GLU A 525 -20.35 -28.32 -25.47
CA GLU A 525 -19.26 -28.61 -24.55
C GLU A 525 -17.91 -28.61 -25.30
N GLY A 526 -16.81 -28.63 -24.55
CA GLY A 526 -15.45 -28.81 -25.10
C GLY A 526 -14.50 -27.64 -24.83
N LEU A 527 -15.01 -26.49 -24.38
CA LEU A 527 -14.20 -25.33 -24.02
C LEU A 527 -13.21 -25.63 -22.88
N GLY A 528 -13.63 -26.45 -21.91
CA GLY A 528 -12.84 -26.83 -20.76
C GLY A 528 -13.63 -26.70 -19.47
N GLN A 529 -12.96 -26.25 -18.41
CA GLN A 529 -13.51 -26.13 -17.06
C GLN A 529 -13.05 -24.83 -16.40
N LEU A 530 -13.87 -24.29 -15.50
CA LEU A 530 -13.50 -23.21 -14.59
C LEU A 530 -13.66 -23.75 -13.17
N ALA A 531 -12.56 -23.82 -12.42
CA ALA A 531 -12.47 -24.63 -11.20
C ALA A 531 -13.02 -26.05 -11.45
N SER A 532 -14.08 -26.46 -10.77
CA SER A 532 -14.74 -27.77 -10.97
C SER A 532 -15.85 -27.78 -12.01
N TRP A 533 -16.31 -26.62 -12.51
CA TRP A 533 -17.47 -26.51 -13.40
C TRP A 533 -17.11 -26.69 -14.87
N THR A 534 -17.97 -27.37 -15.64
CA THR A 534 -17.77 -27.57 -17.08
C THR A 534 -18.26 -26.36 -17.86
N LEU A 535 -17.49 -25.94 -18.86
CA LEU A 535 -17.81 -24.77 -19.69
C LEU A 535 -18.57 -25.15 -20.96
N TYR A 536 -19.67 -24.44 -21.20
CA TYR A 536 -20.54 -24.62 -22.35
C TYR A 536 -20.66 -23.32 -23.16
N LEU A 537 -20.51 -23.41 -24.49
CA LEU A 537 -20.77 -22.30 -25.41
C LEU A 537 -22.23 -22.33 -25.85
N ASN A 538 -22.95 -21.22 -25.71
CA ASN A 538 -24.21 -21.00 -26.41
C ASN A 538 -23.91 -20.56 -27.85
N GLY A 539 -24.29 -21.39 -28.83
CA GLY A 539 -24.01 -21.16 -30.23
C GLY A 539 -24.74 -19.96 -30.84
N GLU A 540 -25.89 -19.56 -30.28
CA GLU A 540 -26.72 -18.47 -30.79
C GLU A 540 -26.30 -17.11 -30.22
N SER A 541 -26.05 -17.03 -28.91
CA SER A 541 -25.65 -15.80 -28.22
C SER A 541 -24.14 -15.61 -28.10
N GLY A 542 -23.36 -16.69 -28.22
CA GLY A 542 -21.92 -16.69 -27.97
C GLY A 542 -21.53 -16.65 -26.48
N ALA A 543 -22.51 -16.58 -25.57
CA ALA A 543 -22.28 -16.53 -24.13
C ALA A 543 -21.77 -17.89 -23.60
N VAL A 544 -20.97 -17.83 -22.54
CA VAL A 544 -20.42 -19.02 -21.89
C VAL A 544 -21.20 -19.33 -20.62
N HIS A 545 -21.56 -20.59 -20.46
CA HIS A 545 -22.35 -21.08 -19.35
C HIS A 545 -21.62 -22.18 -18.58
N ILE A 546 -22.05 -22.41 -17.35
CA ILE A 546 -21.73 -23.58 -16.53
C ILE A 546 -22.99 -24.40 -16.27
N ASP A 547 -22.82 -25.63 -15.82
CA ASP A 547 -23.87 -26.42 -15.18
C ASP A 547 -24.03 -26.02 -13.70
N GLU A 548 -25.27 -25.78 -13.28
CA GLU A 548 -25.59 -25.62 -11.86
C GLU A 548 -25.75 -27.01 -11.22
N GLU A 549 -25.01 -27.29 -10.14
CA GLU A 549 -25.19 -28.53 -9.38
C GLU A 549 -26.54 -28.51 -8.64
N GLY A 550 -27.59 -29.08 -9.26
CA GLY A 550 -28.94 -29.17 -8.71
C GLY A 550 -29.89 -30.06 -9.52
N GLU A 551 -31.08 -30.36 -8.98
CA GLU A 551 -32.05 -31.30 -9.57
C GLU A 551 -32.64 -30.82 -10.92
N ASP A 552 -32.51 -29.54 -11.27
CA ASP A 552 -33.15 -28.94 -12.45
C ASP A 552 -32.27 -28.84 -13.72
N GLY A 553 -30.97 -29.18 -13.63
CA GLY A 553 -30.05 -29.18 -14.78
C GLY A 553 -30.01 -27.84 -15.54
N ALA A 554 -30.03 -26.74 -14.80
CA ALA A 554 -29.99 -25.38 -15.33
C ALA A 554 -28.57 -25.01 -15.76
N PHE A 555 -28.46 -24.17 -16.80
CA PHE A 555 -27.20 -23.62 -17.28
C PHE A 555 -27.15 -22.14 -16.97
N LEU A 556 -26.16 -21.72 -16.18
CA LEU A 556 -26.01 -20.33 -15.74
C LEU A 556 -24.99 -19.61 -16.62
N PRO A 557 -25.31 -18.42 -17.18
CA PRO A 557 -24.33 -17.64 -17.93
C PRO A 557 -23.28 -17.07 -16.97
N ILE A 558 -22.00 -17.33 -17.27
CA ILE A 558 -20.87 -16.83 -16.48
C ILE A 558 -20.10 -15.70 -17.17
N ALA A 559 -20.31 -15.55 -18.48
CA ALA A 559 -19.75 -14.48 -19.30
C ALA A 559 -20.60 -14.26 -20.55
N SER A 560 -20.72 -13.00 -20.98
CA SER A 560 -21.46 -12.59 -22.18
C SER A 560 -20.83 -13.12 -23.47
N SER A 561 -19.53 -13.46 -23.46
CA SER A 561 -18.86 -14.12 -24.58
C SER A 561 -17.53 -14.79 -24.19
N MET A 562 -16.98 -15.65 -25.06
CA MET A 562 -15.66 -16.26 -24.87
C MET A 562 -14.52 -15.25 -24.61
N PRO A 563 -14.36 -14.15 -25.39
CA PRO A 563 -13.37 -13.11 -25.09
C PRO A 563 -13.49 -12.54 -23.67
N ARG A 564 -14.74 -12.33 -23.21
CA ARG A 564 -15.03 -11.75 -21.90
C ARG A 564 -14.71 -12.71 -20.78
N LEU A 565 -15.03 -14.00 -20.95
CA LEU A 565 -14.58 -15.05 -20.03
C LEU A 565 -13.06 -15.05 -19.85
N LEU A 566 -12.29 -14.94 -20.95
CA LEU A 566 -10.83 -14.90 -20.86
C LEU A 566 -10.33 -13.63 -20.15
N ALA A 567 -10.99 -12.49 -20.35
CA ALA A 567 -10.66 -11.26 -19.63
C ALA A 567 -10.94 -11.39 -18.12
N LEU A 568 -12.08 -11.99 -17.74
CA LEU A 568 -12.42 -12.28 -16.34
C LEU A 568 -11.43 -13.28 -15.71
N ALA A 569 -11.04 -14.33 -16.44
CA ALA A 569 -10.06 -15.31 -15.97
C ALA A 569 -8.66 -14.69 -15.78
N LEU A 570 -8.22 -13.83 -16.70
CA LEU A 570 -6.96 -13.08 -16.56
C LEU A 570 -7.01 -12.11 -15.38
N LEU A 571 -8.14 -11.43 -15.17
CA LEU A 571 -8.34 -10.55 -14.03
C LEU A 571 -8.30 -11.34 -12.71
N GLY A 572 -9.01 -12.47 -12.63
CA GLY A 572 -8.98 -13.37 -11.50
C GLY A 572 -7.56 -13.90 -11.22
N HIS A 573 -6.84 -14.33 -12.25
CA HIS A 573 -5.44 -14.72 -12.14
C HIS A 573 -4.57 -13.60 -11.56
N LEU A 574 -4.72 -12.38 -12.06
CA LEU A 574 -3.96 -11.22 -11.62
C LEU A 574 -4.22 -10.90 -10.15
N VAL A 575 -5.48 -10.90 -9.72
CA VAL A 575 -5.85 -10.64 -8.33
C VAL A 575 -5.30 -11.74 -7.41
N LEU A 576 -5.53 -13.01 -7.74
CA LEU A 576 -5.17 -14.15 -6.91
C LEU A 576 -3.65 -14.42 -6.86
N SER A 577 -2.90 -13.97 -7.87
CA SER A 577 -1.42 -14.10 -7.91
C SER A 577 -0.68 -12.88 -7.36
N THR A 578 -1.38 -11.81 -6.99
CA THR A 578 -0.73 -10.59 -6.50
C THR A 578 -0.19 -10.80 -5.08
N PRO A 579 1.13 -10.61 -4.85
CA PRO A 579 1.70 -10.77 -3.52
C PRO A 579 1.28 -9.61 -2.61
N LEU A 580 0.47 -9.89 -1.60
CA LEU A 580 -0.04 -8.87 -0.68
C LEU A 580 0.97 -8.59 0.43
N THR A 581 1.45 -7.34 0.45
CA THR A 581 2.53 -6.87 1.34
C THR A 581 2.01 -6.06 2.51
N SER A 582 0.76 -5.62 2.45
CA SER A 582 0.00 -5.08 3.59
C SER A 582 -1.32 -5.83 3.68
N THR A 583 -1.25 -7.10 4.08
CA THR A 583 -2.30 -8.12 3.92
C THR A 583 -3.70 -7.58 4.19
N GLU A 584 -3.99 -7.07 5.39
CA GLU A 584 -5.35 -6.59 5.71
C GLU A 584 -5.79 -5.40 4.83
N ALA A 585 -4.98 -4.34 4.72
CA ALA A 585 -5.36 -3.11 4.01
C ALA A 585 -5.42 -3.28 2.48
N GLU A 586 -4.56 -4.10 1.90
CA GLU A 586 -4.65 -4.41 0.46
C GLU A 586 -5.79 -5.36 0.15
N MET A 587 -6.06 -6.34 1.02
CA MET A 587 -7.21 -7.23 0.87
C MET A 587 -8.52 -6.46 0.89
N GLU A 588 -8.69 -5.54 1.83
CA GLU A 588 -9.88 -4.68 1.92
C GLU A 588 -10.03 -3.80 0.67
N ALA A 589 -8.94 -3.18 0.22
CA ALA A 589 -8.97 -2.36 -1.00
C ALA A 589 -9.28 -3.17 -2.26
N LEU A 590 -8.75 -4.39 -2.37
CA LEU A 590 -9.01 -5.29 -3.49
C LEU A 590 -10.43 -5.84 -3.45
N SER A 591 -10.96 -6.25 -2.30
CA SER A 591 -12.34 -6.76 -2.20
C SER A 591 -13.36 -5.70 -2.59
N GLU A 592 -13.10 -4.42 -2.32
CA GLU A 592 -13.94 -3.31 -2.80
C GLU A 592 -13.80 -3.07 -4.32
N ALA A 593 -12.59 -3.19 -4.87
CA ALA A 593 -12.32 -2.85 -6.27
C ALA A 593 -12.75 -3.97 -7.25
N VAL A 594 -12.52 -5.23 -6.89
CA VAL A 594 -12.67 -6.40 -7.77
C VAL A 594 -14.08 -6.53 -8.37
N PRO A 595 -15.20 -6.39 -7.63
CA PRO A 595 -16.54 -6.47 -8.22
C PRO A 595 -16.75 -5.42 -9.33
N SER A 596 -16.26 -4.20 -9.12
CA SER A 596 -16.34 -3.13 -10.12
C SER A 596 -15.49 -3.43 -11.36
N TRP A 597 -14.35 -4.10 -11.19
CA TRP A 597 -13.49 -4.51 -12.30
C TRP A 597 -14.12 -5.65 -13.10
N PHE A 598 -14.68 -6.66 -12.44
CA PHE A 598 -15.42 -7.72 -13.11
C PHE A 598 -16.58 -7.14 -13.93
N ALA A 599 -17.33 -6.19 -13.38
CA ALA A 599 -18.40 -5.50 -14.09
C ALA A 599 -17.90 -4.69 -15.31
N ALA A 600 -16.72 -4.07 -15.20
CA ALA A 600 -16.11 -3.30 -16.29
C ALA A 600 -15.49 -4.18 -17.39
N ALA A 601 -15.11 -5.42 -17.06
CA ALA A 601 -14.69 -6.41 -18.05
C ALA A 601 -15.90 -7.04 -18.74
N ASP A 602 -16.92 -7.43 -17.96
CA ASP A 602 -18.17 -8.02 -18.43
C ASP A 602 -19.35 -7.65 -17.50
N PRO A 603 -20.33 -6.84 -17.95
CA PRO A 603 -21.43 -6.38 -17.10
C PRO A 603 -22.32 -7.51 -16.58
N ASP A 604 -22.36 -8.64 -17.28
CA ASP A 604 -23.11 -9.83 -16.87
C ASP A 604 -22.29 -10.78 -16.00
N GLY A 605 -20.96 -10.63 -15.98
CA GLY A 605 -20.04 -11.46 -15.20
C GLY A 605 -20.37 -11.48 -13.69
N PRO A 606 -20.38 -10.34 -12.98
CA PRO A 606 -20.58 -10.29 -11.53
C PRO A 606 -21.90 -10.88 -11.02
N ARG A 607 -22.87 -11.15 -11.89
CA ARG A 607 -24.17 -11.73 -11.51
C ARG A 607 -24.15 -13.26 -11.38
N SER A 608 -23.05 -13.90 -11.80
CA SER A 608 -22.89 -15.34 -11.70
C SER A 608 -22.30 -15.74 -10.34
N PRO A 609 -22.88 -16.73 -9.65
CA PRO A 609 -22.41 -17.20 -8.35
C PRO A 609 -20.98 -17.77 -8.38
N VAL A 610 -20.49 -18.17 -9.55
CA VAL A 610 -19.09 -18.64 -9.68
C VAL A 610 -18.07 -17.56 -9.35
N TRP A 611 -18.41 -16.29 -9.58
CA TRP A 611 -17.50 -15.19 -9.25
C TRP A 611 -17.70 -14.67 -7.82
N GLU A 612 -18.85 -14.94 -7.19
CA GLU A 612 -19.12 -14.57 -5.79
C GLU A 612 -18.09 -15.20 -4.84
N GLY A 613 -17.69 -16.46 -5.07
CA GLY A 613 -16.63 -17.10 -4.28
C GLY A 613 -15.26 -16.39 -4.37
N VAL A 614 -14.98 -15.71 -5.48
CA VAL A 614 -13.78 -14.86 -5.62
C VAL A 614 -13.93 -13.54 -4.84
N PHE A 615 -15.17 -13.06 -4.66
CA PHE A 615 -15.46 -11.80 -3.99
C PHE A 615 -15.61 -11.95 -2.47
N ASP A 616 -16.23 -13.03 -2.00
CA ASP A 616 -16.64 -13.22 -0.61
C ASP A 616 -15.49 -13.60 0.32
N ASP A 617 -14.51 -14.36 -0.15
CA ASP A 617 -13.30 -14.70 0.61
C ASP A 617 -12.06 -14.73 -0.27
N LEU A 618 -11.66 -13.54 -0.71
CA LEU A 618 -10.49 -13.36 -1.58
C LEU A 618 -9.20 -13.89 -0.93
N GLY A 619 -9.12 -13.91 0.41
CA GLY A 619 -7.93 -14.36 1.13
C GLY A 619 -7.77 -15.88 1.02
N TYR A 620 -8.84 -16.59 1.35
CA TYR A 620 -8.93 -18.04 1.16
C TYR A 620 -8.73 -18.42 -0.31
N ALA A 621 -9.39 -17.70 -1.24
CA ALA A 621 -9.26 -17.96 -2.67
C ALA A 621 -7.82 -17.79 -3.17
N ALA A 622 -7.07 -16.80 -2.66
CA ALA A 622 -5.68 -16.59 -3.05
C ALA A 622 -4.74 -17.70 -2.52
N GLU A 623 -4.96 -18.18 -1.29
CA GLU A 623 -4.20 -19.29 -0.70
C GLU A 623 -4.44 -20.62 -1.46
N ASP A 624 -5.70 -20.94 -1.73
CA ASP A 624 -6.07 -22.12 -2.53
C ASP A 624 -5.48 -22.04 -3.94
N TYR A 625 -5.53 -20.85 -4.55
CA TYR A 625 -4.98 -20.65 -5.90
C TYR A 625 -3.45 -20.73 -5.96
N ALA A 626 -2.75 -20.24 -4.94
CA ALA A 626 -1.31 -20.38 -4.84
C ALA A 626 -0.89 -21.85 -4.76
N THR A 627 -1.58 -22.62 -3.91
CA THR A 627 -1.37 -24.08 -3.76
C THR A 627 -1.55 -24.80 -5.10
N LEU A 628 -2.59 -24.43 -5.85
CA LEU A 628 -2.88 -25.00 -7.16
C LEU A 628 -1.80 -24.69 -8.21
N LEU A 629 -1.25 -23.47 -8.20
CA LEU A 629 -0.16 -23.09 -9.10
C LEU A 629 1.11 -23.91 -8.81
N ASP A 630 1.43 -24.12 -7.53
CA ASP A 630 2.60 -24.89 -7.12
C ASP A 630 2.47 -26.37 -7.54
N GLU A 631 1.29 -26.98 -7.39
CA GLU A 631 1.02 -28.34 -7.88
C GLU A 631 1.21 -28.49 -9.40
N LEU A 632 0.84 -27.47 -10.17
CA LEU A 632 0.94 -27.51 -11.63
C LEU A 632 2.37 -27.29 -12.13
N ASP A 633 3.16 -26.43 -11.47
CA ASP A 633 4.58 -26.24 -11.78
C ASP A 633 5.43 -27.49 -11.44
N ALA A 634 4.95 -28.31 -10.50
CA ALA A 634 5.53 -29.61 -10.16
C ALA A 634 5.26 -30.72 -11.20
N SER A 635 4.25 -30.56 -12.07
CA SER A 635 3.73 -31.58 -13.01
C SER A 635 4.15 -31.40 -14.48
#